data_AF-A0A2V7VNJ2-F1
#
_entry.id   AF-A0A2V7VNJ2-F1
#
_cell.length_a   1.000
_cell.length_b   1.000
_cell.length_c   1.000
_cell.angle_alpha   90.00
_cell.angle_beta   90.00
_cell.angle_gamma   90.00
#
_symmetry.space_group_name_H-M   'P 1'
#
loop_
_entity.id
_entity.type
_entity.pdbx_description
1 polymer ?
#
loop_
_entity_poly.entity_id
_entity_poly.type
_entity_poly.pdbx_seq_one_letter_code
_entity_poly.pdbx_strand_id
1 'polypeptide(L)'
;MSEPVAKNTNRLIDATSPYLLQHAHNPVDWYPWGEEALSRARAEDKPILLSIGYSACHWCHVMERESFENEAIAELMNRHFVCIKVDREERPDLDDVYMAATLAMNHGQGGWPMTVFLTPEQQPFFAGTYFPPEDRWGRPGFTTVLERIAEQWRSDRPSAEAQGAQLVDYLRENTRSAPGGTVGEEALRAAAEQLARAFDARWGGFGPAPKFPPSASLSLLLRCHRRFGDEPALGMVRQTLDGMARGGMYDQVGGGFARYSTDERWLVPHFEKMLYDNAQLARAYLEAYTATGDDSYRRIARETLDYVRREMTAPAGGFYSATDADSEGEEGKFFVWTPAEVRDALGPDDEELARRFCAYYDITEKGNWEGKSIPNTPRSLDDVAREVGVPPEELRRSLESARARLYEARSRRVPPGLDDKVLTAWNGLMISAFAEGARVLGEDRDLEDARRAADFLLAALRRPDGRLWRTWRAGRAHVEGYLEDYAFLIEALVDVYEAGGAEGYLQEAERLAEKMREDFAAEEGGFFSTARGHESLIVRPREGHDGAIPSANAAAALGLARLSHHLDRADLREDAGRAVRAWGKAIARQPRSFAKSLAVVDFLLEGPVELAFVGRRGEPGFEALRREVGRRYLPNRIVAHHDPSAGPPSLPLLQGKTLVDGRAALYVCRDYACQRPVTEASKAGEALASRQPASEAGSTPPPLGEARLAGAATAEATSAYARRQRAGETGYGPLGRTGATCSRIGFGGYRVDDETPEHREALRRALLSGSNLIDTSTNYTDGGSERLVGEVVADLVRQGRLRREEVIVVSKIGYVQGANLELARSRETQGRPFPEMVKYGEGVWHCMHPEFLADQLPRSLARLQLETLDACLLHNPEYYLSDAHERSDGALERRREEFYRRLQEAFVFLEAEAAGGRIRVYGVSSNTCTRPAGDPEFTSLTRMLVAAEAAGGAGHHFRVLQLPLNLIESGAALEKNNGADLDRTVLESAAERGIAVLVNRPLNAIVDEGMLRLASVSPGAQETELEEQFAIVAAREAEFRRDIAGKLQTSDSSLPPENLFRWSADLRGASAHVRGLDHWQALESQRILPRLLQVVQVLDQSLTGRVAQTWQSWRSRYLPELQKLLGELRRQAALKSQAAVTGVAAAVDPLLPAERRGESLSRKALWVVASTPGVSCVLSGMRSTDYVDDALGILAWPPL
;
A
#
# COMPACT_ATOMS: atom_id res chain seq x y z
N MET A 1 -24.96 16.49 -59.45
CA MET A 1 -25.39 17.19 -58.23
C MET A 1 -26.41 16.31 -57.56
N SER A 2 -25.97 15.47 -56.62
CA SER A 2 -26.84 14.72 -55.73
C SER A 2 -27.27 15.65 -54.59
N GLU A 3 -28.56 15.66 -54.28
CA GLU A 3 -29.10 16.37 -53.11
C GLU A 3 -28.36 15.93 -51.83
N PRO A 4 -28.06 16.85 -50.90
CA PRO A 4 -27.47 16.48 -49.63
C PRO A 4 -28.49 15.67 -48.83
N VAL A 5 -28.21 14.39 -48.61
CA VAL A 5 -28.92 13.57 -47.62
C VAL A 5 -28.79 14.28 -46.28
N ALA A 6 -29.91 14.60 -45.63
CA ALA A 6 -29.90 15.22 -44.31
C ALA A 6 -29.14 14.29 -43.34
N LYS A 7 -27.98 14.72 -42.86
CA LYS A 7 -27.23 13.97 -41.84
C LYS A 7 -28.10 13.87 -40.58
N ASN A 8 -28.28 12.65 -40.06
CA ASN A 8 -28.89 12.48 -38.74
C ASN A 8 -28.13 13.34 -37.73
N THR A 9 -28.83 13.95 -36.77
CA THR A 9 -28.18 14.80 -35.75
C THR A 9 -28.83 14.49 -34.40
N ASN A 10 -28.03 13.99 -33.47
CA ASN A 10 -28.46 13.67 -32.10
C ASN A 10 -28.05 14.78 -31.11
N ARG A 11 -28.28 14.57 -29.82
CA ARG A 11 -28.08 15.56 -28.76
C ARG A 11 -26.62 15.92 -28.49
N LEU A 12 -25.67 15.12 -28.95
CA LEU A 12 -24.25 15.39 -28.73
C LEU A 12 -23.75 16.61 -29.53
N ILE A 13 -24.54 17.14 -30.47
CA ILE A 13 -24.20 18.37 -31.21
C ILE A 13 -24.03 19.60 -30.31
N ASP A 14 -24.67 19.59 -29.13
CA ASP A 14 -24.59 20.65 -28.12
C ASP A 14 -23.44 20.46 -27.11
N ALA A 15 -22.70 19.35 -27.23
CA ALA A 15 -21.52 19.09 -26.40
C ALA A 15 -20.33 19.94 -26.83
N THR A 16 -19.38 20.15 -25.91
CA THR A 16 -18.11 20.82 -26.21
C THR A 16 -16.99 19.83 -26.50
N SER A 17 -17.05 18.63 -25.92
CA SER A 17 -15.98 17.63 -26.05
C SER A 17 -15.82 17.23 -27.53
N PRO A 18 -14.59 17.25 -28.09
CA PRO A 18 -14.33 16.74 -29.44
C PRO A 18 -14.81 15.29 -29.65
N TYR A 19 -14.62 14.42 -28.65
CA TYR A 19 -15.06 13.02 -28.72
C TYR A 19 -16.57 12.87 -28.89
N LEU A 20 -17.36 13.52 -28.02
CA LEU A 20 -18.82 13.53 -28.14
C LEU A 20 -19.31 14.15 -29.45
N LEU A 21 -18.70 15.26 -29.89
CA LEU A 21 -19.06 15.94 -31.14
C LEU A 21 -18.82 15.06 -32.38
N GLN A 22 -17.80 14.21 -32.35
CA GLN A 22 -17.54 13.25 -33.42
C GLN A 22 -18.73 12.30 -33.63
N HIS A 23 -19.42 11.92 -32.56
CA HIS A 23 -20.57 11.03 -32.60
C HIS A 23 -21.93 11.73 -32.83
N ALA A 24 -21.94 13.06 -32.99
CA ALA A 24 -23.18 13.85 -33.07
C ALA A 24 -24.05 13.52 -34.29
N HIS A 25 -23.46 12.93 -35.33
CA HIS A 25 -24.15 12.59 -36.57
C HIS A 25 -24.39 11.09 -36.78
N ASN A 26 -24.09 10.27 -35.78
CA ASN A 26 -24.28 8.83 -35.88
C ASN A 26 -25.79 8.49 -35.93
N PRO A 27 -26.20 7.41 -36.61
CA PRO A 27 -27.59 6.94 -36.64
C PRO A 27 -28.14 6.56 -35.24
N VAL A 28 -27.26 6.28 -34.28
CA VAL A 28 -27.61 6.06 -32.87
C VAL A 28 -28.11 7.36 -32.22
N ASP A 29 -29.23 7.31 -31.49
CA ASP A 29 -29.81 8.40 -30.70
C ASP A 29 -29.01 8.57 -29.40
N TRP A 30 -27.78 9.06 -29.52
CA TRP A 30 -26.89 9.28 -28.38
C TRP A 30 -27.36 10.43 -27.50
N TYR A 31 -27.29 10.18 -26.20
CA TYR A 31 -27.42 11.18 -25.14
C TYR A 31 -26.06 11.43 -24.48
N PRO A 32 -25.76 12.68 -24.07
CA PRO A 32 -24.76 12.89 -23.04
C PRO A 32 -25.26 12.30 -21.71
N TRP A 33 -24.34 11.95 -20.81
CA TRP A 33 -24.74 11.55 -19.45
C TRP A 33 -25.40 12.73 -18.73
N GLY A 34 -26.60 12.52 -18.21
CA GLY A 34 -27.34 13.52 -17.44
C GLY A 34 -28.80 13.13 -17.20
N GLU A 35 -29.51 14.00 -16.48
CA GLU A 35 -30.86 13.71 -15.98
C GLU A 35 -31.87 13.39 -17.09
N GLU A 36 -31.74 14.00 -18.28
CA GLU A 36 -32.62 13.70 -19.42
C GLU A 36 -32.58 12.21 -19.81
N ALA A 37 -31.37 11.66 -19.99
CA ALA A 37 -31.18 10.27 -20.39
C ALA A 37 -31.58 9.31 -19.26
N LEU A 38 -31.19 9.64 -18.02
CA LEU A 38 -31.46 8.81 -16.84
C LEU A 38 -32.96 8.75 -16.52
N SER A 39 -33.66 9.88 -16.59
CA SER A 39 -35.12 9.91 -16.41
C SER A 39 -35.85 9.22 -17.55
N ARG A 40 -35.36 9.33 -18.80
CA ARG A 40 -35.92 8.59 -19.93
C ARG A 40 -35.80 7.07 -19.74
N ALA A 41 -34.64 6.58 -19.31
CA ALA A 41 -34.43 5.15 -19.05
C ALA A 41 -35.42 4.62 -18.00
N ARG A 42 -35.66 5.39 -16.93
CA ARG A 42 -36.66 5.06 -15.90
C ARG A 42 -38.09 5.12 -16.41
N ALA A 43 -38.45 6.15 -17.18
CA ALA A 43 -39.80 6.34 -17.67
C ALA A 43 -40.20 5.33 -18.76
N GLU A 44 -39.26 4.95 -19.63
CA GLU A 44 -39.46 3.95 -20.68
C GLU A 44 -39.19 2.52 -20.21
N ASP A 45 -38.70 2.33 -18.97
CA ASP A 45 -38.30 1.04 -18.40
C ASP A 45 -37.30 0.26 -19.28
N LYS A 46 -36.33 0.99 -19.85
CA LYS A 46 -35.31 0.48 -20.76
C LYS A 46 -33.93 0.44 -20.10
N PRO A 47 -33.13 -0.60 -20.36
CA PRO A 47 -31.74 -0.62 -19.92
C PRO A 47 -30.94 0.49 -20.62
N ILE A 48 -29.89 0.95 -19.95
CA ILE A 48 -28.95 1.94 -20.49
C ILE A 48 -27.83 1.19 -21.18
N LEU A 49 -27.49 1.61 -22.40
CA LEU A 49 -26.24 1.23 -23.06
C LEU A 49 -25.26 2.41 -22.92
N LEU A 50 -24.31 2.26 -22.01
CA LEU A 50 -23.28 3.25 -21.73
C LEU A 50 -22.02 2.94 -22.54
N SER A 51 -21.57 3.89 -23.35
CA SER A 51 -20.30 3.81 -24.08
C SER A 51 -19.36 4.92 -23.62
N ILE A 52 -18.21 4.54 -23.05
CA ILE A 52 -17.17 5.47 -22.56
C ILE A 52 -15.92 5.38 -23.43
N GLY A 53 -15.33 6.52 -23.79
CA GLY A 53 -14.09 6.63 -24.55
C GLY A 53 -13.52 8.05 -24.54
N TYR A 54 -12.61 8.35 -25.45
CA TYR A 54 -11.97 9.66 -25.63
C TYR A 54 -11.50 9.82 -27.08
N SER A 55 -11.18 11.04 -27.49
CA SER A 55 -10.97 11.44 -28.89
C SER A 55 -9.78 10.77 -29.56
N ALA A 56 -8.68 10.55 -28.84
CA ALA A 56 -7.45 9.94 -29.39
C ALA A 56 -7.47 8.39 -29.39
N CYS A 57 -8.58 7.78 -28.98
CA CYS A 57 -8.71 6.32 -28.85
C CYS A 57 -8.94 5.64 -30.21
N HIS A 58 -7.93 4.96 -30.74
CA HIS A 58 -8.03 4.23 -32.02
C HIS A 58 -9.21 3.23 -32.06
N TRP A 59 -9.31 2.35 -31.07
CA TRP A 59 -10.40 1.34 -31.04
C TRP A 59 -11.80 1.95 -30.88
N CYS A 60 -11.89 3.18 -30.34
CA CYS A 60 -13.15 3.91 -30.26
C CYS A 60 -13.60 4.37 -31.65
N HIS A 61 -12.66 4.83 -32.49
CA HIS A 61 -12.90 5.15 -33.90
C HIS A 61 -13.25 3.91 -34.73
N VAL A 62 -12.56 2.78 -34.50
CA VAL A 62 -12.89 1.51 -35.15
C VAL A 62 -14.32 1.08 -34.82
N MET A 63 -14.68 1.09 -33.53
CA MET A 63 -16.04 0.73 -33.10
C MET A 63 -17.10 1.69 -33.65
N GLU A 64 -16.79 2.98 -33.78
CA GLU A 64 -17.66 3.94 -34.43
C GLU A 64 -17.95 3.55 -35.88
N ARG A 65 -16.90 3.46 -36.70
CA ARG A 65 -17.03 3.22 -38.15
C ARG A 65 -17.71 1.88 -38.45
N GLU A 66 -17.38 0.85 -37.67
CA GLU A 66 -17.89 -0.50 -37.93
C GLU A 66 -19.28 -0.75 -37.34
N SER A 67 -19.61 -0.14 -36.20
CA SER A 67 -20.83 -0.46 -35.45
C SER A 67 -21.77 0.73 -35.24
N PHE A 68 -21.29 1.89 -34.78
CA PHE A 68 -22.16 3.02 -34.46
C PHE A 68 -22.65 3.79 -35.70
N GLU A 69 -21.93 3.74 -36.81
CA GLU A 69 -22.35 4.28 -38.11
C GLU A 69 -23.26 3.32 -38.91
N ASN A 70 -23.35 2.06 -38.48
CA ASN A 70 -24.18 1.06 -39.15
C ASN A 70 -25.67 1.23 -38.77
N GLU A 71 -26.50 1.62 -39.75
CA GLU A 71 -27.92 1.91 -39.52
C GLU A 71 -28.70 0.74 -38.91
N ALA A 72 -28.41 -0.51 -39.28
CA ALA A 72 -29.12 -1.68 -38.76
C ALA A 72 -28.79 -1.95 -37.28
N ILE A 73 -27.51 -1.80 -36.91
CA ILE A 73 -27.07 -1.92 -35.50
C ILE A 73 -27.64 -0.76 -34.69
N ALA A 74 -27.61 0.46 -35.21
CA ALA A 74 -28.16 1.63 -34.57
C ALA A 74 -29.67 1.53 -34.33
N GLU A 75 -30.42 0.95 -35.27
CA GLU A 75 -31.86 0.70 -35.09
C GLU A 75 -32.12 -0.25 -33.89
N LEU A 76 -31.32 -1.31 -33.75
CA LEU A 76 -31.42 -2.23 -32.61
C LEU A 76 -31.08 -1.52 -31.29
N MET A 77 -30.02 -0.71 -31.28
CA MET A 77 -29.62 0.09 -30.12
C MET A 77 -30.75 1.05 -29.69
N ASN A 78 -31.26 1.87 -30.60
CA ASN A 78 -32.29 2.87 -30.34
C ASN A 78 -33.64 2.25 -29.92
N ARG A 79 -33.95 1.05 -30.43
CA ARG A 79 -35.18 0.34 -30.10
C ARG A 79 -35.17 -0.18 -28.66
N HIS A 80 -34.06 -0.76 -28.24
CA HIS A 80 -33.99 -1.55 -27.00
C HIS A 80 -33.34 -0.83 -25.81
N PHE A 81 -32.56 0.23 -26.06
CA PHE A 81 -31.75 0.87 -25.03
C PHE A 81 -31.91 2.39 -25.02
N VAL A 82 -31.59 3.01 -23.89
CA VAL A 82 -31.21 4.42 -23.86
C VAL A 82 -29.70 4.50 -24.00
N CYS A 83 -29.23 5.02 -25.14
CA CYS A 83 -27.81 5.04 -25.49
C CYS A 83 -27.13 6.30 -24.95
N ILE A 84 -26.17 6.13 -24.05
CA ILE A 84 -25.43 7.23 -23.44
C ILE A 84 -23.96 7.17 -23.85
N LYS A 85 -23.42 8.30 -24.31
CA LYS A 85 -22.02 8.46 -24.69
C LYS A 85 -21.30 9.37 -23.70
N VAL A 86 -20.12 8.95 -23.24
CA VAL A 86 -19.34 9.67 -22.23
C VAL A 86 -17.89 9.82 -22.67
N ASP A 87 -17.38 11.06 -22.57
CA ASP A 87 -15.96 11.34 -22.64
C ASP A 87 -15.33 11.12 -21.25
N ARG A 88 -14.43 10.14 -21.12
CA ARG A 88 -13.72 9.86 -19.86
C ARG A 88 -12.88 11.04 -19.38
N GLU A 89 -12.40 11.87 -20.30
CA GLU A 89 -11.57 13.02 -19.96
C GLU A 89 -12.39 14.11 -19.28
N GLU A 90 -13.69 14.23 -19.60
CA GLU A 90 -14.61 15.14 -18.91
C GLU A 90 -15.26 14.47 -17.68
N ARG A 91 -15.51 13.15 -17.70
CA ARG A 91 -16.18 12.40 -16.61
C ARG A 91 -15.36 11.19 -16.12
N PRO A 92 -14.20 11.42 -15.46
CA PRO A 92 -13.38 10.34 -14.90
C PRO A 92 -14.12 9.56 -13.80
N ASP A 93 -15.07 10.18 -13.09
CA ASP A 93 -15.89 9.50 -12.08
C ASP A 93 -16.71 8.33 -12.64
N LEU A 94 -17.31 8.52 -13.82
CA LEU A 94 -18.06 7.47 -14.50
C LEU A 94 -17.10 6.40 -15.03
N ASP A 95 -15.97 6.82 -15.59
CA ASP A 95 -14.94 5.93 -16.11
C ASP A 95 -14.40 4.99 -15.01
N ASP A 96 -14.01 5.54 -13.86
CA ASP A 96 -13.48 4.77 -12.72
C ASP A 96 -14.47 3.72 -12.22
N VAL A 97 -15.73 4.14 -11.99
CA VAL A 97 -16.78 3.28 -11.46
C VAL A 97 -17.10 2.14 -12.41
N TYR A 98 -17.27 2.44 -13.70
CA TYR A 98 -17.67 1.44 -14.68
C TYR A 98 -16.48 0.62 -15.22
N MET A 99 -15.25 1.13 -15.15
CA MET A 99 -14.04 0.33 -15.38
C MET A 99 -13.84 -0.67 -14.26
N ALA A 100 -14.03 -0.29 -13.00
CA ALA A 100 -13.99 -1.22 -11.86
C ALA A 100 -15.04 -2.33 -12.00
N ALA A 101 -16.26 -1.98 -12.42
CA ALA A 101 -17.30 -2.94 -12.76
C ALA A 101 -16.88 -3.90 -13.89
N THR A 102 -16.32 -3.36 -14.97
CA THR A 102 -15.87 -4.13 -16.13
C THR A 102 -14.76 -5.11 -15.77
N LEU A 103 -13.75 -4.66 -15.02
CA LEU A 103 -12.67 -5.51 -14.52
C LEU A 103 -13.18 -6.65 -13.63
N ALA A 104 -14.16 -6.36 -12.76
CA ALA A 104 -14.78 -7.37 -11.91
C ALA A 104 -15.54 -8.43 -12.72
N MET A 105 -16.25 -8.02 -13.77
CA MET A 105 -17.00 -8.93 -14.66
C MET A 105 -16.10 -9.75 -15.60
N ASN A 106 -14.99 -9.17 -16.07
CA ASN A 106 -14.17 -9.75 -17.13
C ASN A 106 -12.83 -10.32 -16.64
N HIS A 107 -12.79 -10.86 -15.41
CA HIS A 107 -11.60 -11.50 -14.83
C HIS A 107 -10.34 -10.61 -14.85
N GLY A 108 -10.49 -9.32 -14.57
CA GLY A 108 -9.41 -8.34 -14.56
C GLY A 108 -9.04 -7.76 -15.93
N GLN A 109 -9.83 -8.02 -16.98
CA GLN A 109 -9.66 -7.41 -18.29
C GLN A 109 -10.59 -6.21 -18.47
N GLY A 110 -10.05 -5.11 -19.00
CA GLY A 110 -10.78 -3.87 -19.25
C GLY A 110 -10.04 -3.02 -20.28
N GLY A 111 -10.66 -1.92 -20.71
CA GLY A 111 -10.08 -1.00 -21.70
C GLY A 111 -11.15 -0.22 -22.46
N TRP A 112 -10.70 0.72 -23.29
CA TRP A 112 -11.56 1.54 -24.13
C TRP A 112 -11.54 1.06 -25.60
N PRO A 113 -12.65 1.16 -26.34
CA PRO A 113 -13.96 1.67 -25.93
C PRO A 113 -14.60 0.74 -24.90
N MET A 114 -15.22 1.33 -23.87
CA MET A 114 -15.89 0.58 -22.81
C MET A 114 -17.40 0.61 -23.07
N THR A 115 -18.03 -0.57 -23.16
CA THR A 115 -19.46 -0.74 -23.44
C THR A 115 -20.12 -1.48 -22.28
N VAL A 116 -20.99 -0.81 -21.55
CA VAL A 116 -21.61 -1.31 -20.31
C VAL A 116 -23.12 -1.22 -20.41
N PHE A 117 -23.81 -2.27 -19.99
CA PHE A 117 -25.26 -2.32 -19.91
C PHE A 117 -25.69 -2.17 -18.45
N LEU A 118 -26.52 -1.16 -18.21
CA LEU A 118 -26.97 -0.78 -16.88
C LEU A 118 -28.48 -0.92 -16.76
N THR A 119 -28.96 -1.20 -15.55
CA THR A 119 -30.36 -0.98 -15.20
C THR A 119 -30.71 0.52 -15.28
N PRO A 120 -32.01 0.91 -15.32
CA PRO A 120 -32.43 2.31 -15.18
C PRO A 120 -31.92 3.00 -13.89
N GLU A 121 -31.59 2.21 -12.87
CA GLU A 121 -30.97 2.60 -11.60
C GLU A 121 -29.44 2.63 -11.66
N GLN A 122 -28.86 2.61 -12.87
CA GLN A 122 -27.42 2.73 -13.17
C GLN A 122 -26.56 1.53 -12.73
N GLN A 123 -27.18 0.41 -12.32
CA GLN A 123 -26.44 -0.76 -11.84
C GLN A 123 -25.91 -1.58 -13.02
N PRO A 124 -24.59 -1.83 -13.13
CA PRO A 124 -24.02 -2.59 -14.23
C PRO A 124 -24.35 -4.08 -14.08
N PHE A 125 -24.91 -4.69 -15.12
CA PHE A 125 -25.19 -6.14 -15.15
C PHE A 125 -24.51 -6.87 -16.31
N PHE A 126 -23.94 -6.15 -17.29
CA PHE A 126 -23.06 -6.73 -18.31
C PHE A 126 -22.06 -5.68 -18.81
N ALA A 127 -20.83 -6.08 -19.14
CA ALA A 127 -19.79 -5.16 -19.61
C ALA A 127 -18.82 -5.83 -20.58
N GLY A 128 -18.33 -5.06 -21.55
CA GLY A 128 -17.27 -5.46 -22.47
C GLY A 128 -16.53 -4.25 -23.01
N THR A 129 -15.55 -4.52 -23.88
CA THR A 129 -14.77 -3.47 -24.54
C THR A 129 -15.26 -3.26 -25.98
N TYR A 130 -14.46 -3.66 -26.96
CA TYR A 130 -14.83 -3.66 -28.38
C TYR A 130 -15.67 -4.91 -28.72
N PHE A 131 -16.78 -4.69 -29.43
CA PHE A 131 -17.59 -5.74 -30.02
C PHE A 131 -17.58 -5.61 -31.55
N PRO A 132 -17.20 -6.65 -32.31
CA PRO A 132 -17.23 -6.59 -33.77
C PRO A 132 -18.67 -6.54 -34.28
N PRO A 133 -18.95 -6.00 -35.48
CA PRO A 133 -20.32 -5.91 -36.00
C PRO A 133 -20.99 -7.28 -36.22
N GLU A 134 -20.20 -8.31 -36.54
CA GLU A 134 -20.64 -9.69 -36.79
C GLU A 134 -19.92 -10.70 -35.89
N ASP A 135 -20.54 -11.87 -35.68
CA ASP A 135 -19.93 -13.00 -34.97
C ASP A 135 -18.64 -13.46 -35.69
N ARG A 136 -17.47 -13.17 -35.10
CA ARG A 136 -16.17 -13.52 -35.67
C ARG A 136 -15.16 -13.90 -34.58
N TRP A 137 -14.17 -14.71 -34.94
CA TRP A 137 -13.09 -15.19 -34.05
C TRP A 137 -13.56 -15.87 -32.75
N GLY A 138 -14.72 -16.54 -32.79
CA GLY A 138 -15.29 -17.20 -31.61
C GLY A 138 -15.86 -16.24 -30.56
N ARG A 139 -16.07 -14.96 -30.91
CA ARG A 139 -16.74 -13.96 -30.09
C ARG A 139 -18.08 -13.57 -30.72
N PRO A 140 -19.13 -13.33 -29.91
CA PRO A 140 -20.39 -12.82 -30.43
C PRO A 140 -20.19 -11.40 -30.96
N GLY A 141 -20.80 -11.10 -32.10
CA GLY A 141 -20.89 -9.78 -32.67
C GLY A 141 -21.87 -8.91 -31.89
N PHE A 142 -21.82 -7.60 -32.14
CA PHE A 142 -22.54 -6.62 -31.35
C PHE A 142 -24.06 -6.80 -31.49
N THR A 143 -24.54 -7.12 -32.69
CA THR A 143 -25.95 -7.51 -32.94
C THR A 143 -26.41 -8.64 -32.00
N THR A 144 -25.64 -9.73 -31.94
CA THR A 144 -25.94 -10.90 -31.09
C THR A 144 -25.94 -10.53 -29.60
N VAL A 145 -25.03 -9.65 -29.17
CA VAL A 145 -24.97 -9.16 -27.79
C VAL A 145 -26.20 -8.31 -27.48
N LEU A 146 -26.54 -7.34 -28.33
CA LEU A 146 -27.68 -6.43 -28.16
C LEU A 146 -29.00 -7.21 -28.03
N GLU A 147 -29.23 -8.19 -28.91
CA GLU A 147 -30.44 -9.02 -28.88
C GLU A 147 -30.52 -9.88 -27.60
N ARG A 148 -29.41 -10.47 -27.16
CA ARG A 148 -29.38 -11.30 -25.94
C ARG A 148 -29.65 -10.47 -24.69
N ILE A 149 -29.06 -9.27 -24.59
CA ILE A 149 -29.31 -8.38 -23.46
C ILE A 149 -30.75 -7.88 -23.47
N ALA A 150 -31.28 -7.51 -24.63
CA ALA A 150 -32.68 -7.11 -24.75
C ALA A 150 -33.64 -8.25 -24.37
N GLU A 151 -33.35 -9.49 -24.76
CA GLU A 151 -34.13 -10.67 -24.36
C GLU A 151 -34.04 -10.93 -22.86
N GLN A 152 -32.84 -10.87 -22.28
CA GLN A 152 -32.65 -11.02 -20.83
C GLN A 152 -33.46 -9.97 -20.05
N TRP A 153 -33.46 -8.71 -20.49
CA TRP A 153 -34.23 -7.65 -19.83
C TRP A 153 -35.74 -7.90 -19.89
N ARG A 154 -36.26 -8.42 -21.01
CA ARG A 154 -37.70 -8.70 -21.16
C ARG A 154 -38.15 -9.94 -20.40
N SER A 155 -37.34 -11.00 -20.41
CA SER A 155 -37.76 -12.34 -19.99
C SER A 155 -37.21 -12.75 -18.62
N ASP A 156 -36.13 -12.13 -18.12
CA ASP A 156 -35.49 -12.45 -16.85
C ASP A 156 -34.88 -11.20 -16.16
N ARG A 157 -35.68 -10.13 -16.07
CA ARG A 157 -35.29 -8.89 -15.38
C ARG A 157 -34.78 -9.08 -13.95
N PRO A 158 -35.43 -9.88 -13.07
CA PRO A 158 -34.98 -10.03 -11.69
C PRO A 158 -33.55 -10.57 -11.59
N SER A 159 -33.11 -11.39 -12.54
CA SER A 159 -31.74 -11.89 -12.61
C SER A 159 -30.74 -10.77 -12.96
N ALA A 160 -31.05 -9.90 -13.92
CA ALA A 160 -30.20 -8.76 -14.27
C ALA A 160 -30.08 -7.75 -13.10
N GLU A 161 -31.18 -7.45 -12.42
CA GLU A 161 -31.19 -6.59 -11.23
C GLU A 161 -30.40 -7.20 -10.07
N ALA A 162 -30.55 -8.51 -9.84
CA ALA A 162 -29.78 -9.21 -8.81
C ALA A 162 -28.28 -9.21 -9.11
N GLN A 163 -27.88 -9.41 -10.36
CA GLN A 163 -26.47 -9.31 -10.79
C GLN A 163 -25.92 -7.89 -10.58
N GLY A 164 -26.69 -6.87 -10.96
CA GLY A 164 -26.34 -5.47 -10.75
C GLY A 164 -26.17 -5.12 -9.28
N ALA A 165 -27.12 -5.50 -8.43
CA ALA A 165 -27.06 -5.27 -6.98
C ALA A 165 -25.85 -5.95 -6.33
N GLN A 166 -25.60 -7.23 -6.66
CA GLN A 166 -24.44 -7.99 -6.16
C GLN A 166 -23.11 -7.32 -6.55
N LEU A 167 -23.00 -6.84 -7.79
CA LEU A 167 -21.80 -6.14 -8.23
C LEU A 167 -21.63 -4.80 -7.52
N VAL A 168 -22.71 -4.03 -7.32
CA VAL A 168 -22.64 -2.76 -6.58
C VAL A 168 -22.19 -2.99 -5.13
N ASP A 169 -22.71 -4.01 -4.46
CA ASP A 169 -22.30 -4.34 -3.09
C ASP A 169 -20.82 -4.77 -3.04
N TYR A 170 -20.38 -5.59 -3.99
CA TYR A 170 -18.97 -5.94 -4.15
C TYR A 170 -18.08 -4.71 -4.36
N LEU A 171 -18.48 -3.76 -5.21
CA LEU A 171 -17.73 -2.53 -5.45
C LEU A 171 -17.70 -1.65 -4.19
N ARG A 172 -18.81 -1.55 -3.44
CA ARG A 172 -18.85 -0.80 -2.17
C ARG A 172 -17.90 -1.38 -1.13
N GLU A 173 -17.88 -2.70 -0.99
CA GLU A 173 -16.99 -3.39 -0.07
C GLU A 173 -15.52 -3.20 -0.44
N ASN A 174 -15.17 -3.26 -1.72
CA ASN A 174 -13.78 -3.05 -2.18
C ASN A 174 -13.34 -1.58 -2.22
N THR A 175 -14.28 -0.64 -2.35
CA THR A 175 -13.97 0.81 -2.30
C THR A 175 -13.74 1.29 -0.87
N ARG A 176 -14.24 0.55 0.15
CA ARG A 176 -13.89 0.81 1.55
C ARG A 176 -12.42 0.47 1.75
N SER A 177 -11.59 1.50 1.87
CA SER A 177 -10.23 1.34 2.38
C SER A 177 -10.30 0.65 3.75
N ALA A 178 -9.49 -0.36 3.99
CA ALA A 178 -9.25 -0.87 5.33
C ALA A 178 -8.11 -0.03 5.94
N PRO A 179 -8.41 1.08 6.66
CA PRO A 179 -7.37 1.89 7.28
C PRO A 179 -6.52 1.01 8.19
N GLY A 180 -5.20 1.25 8.15
CA GLY A 180 -4.24 0.49 8.95
C GLY A 180 -2.97 0.16 8.17
N GLY A 181 -1.96 -0.32 8.89
CA GLY A 181 -0.63 -0.59 8.37
C GLY A 181 0.32 0.60 8.54
N THR A 182 1.46 0.36 9.17
CA THR A 182 2.56 1.31 9.28
C THR A 182 3.33 1.34 7.96
N VAL A 183 3.42 2.50 7.32
CA VAL A 183 4.23 2.67 6.09
C VAL A 183 5.54 3.34 6.48
N GLY A 184 6.65 2.62 6.32
CA GLY A 184 8.00 3.07 6.66
C GLY A 184 8.96 2.97 5.47
N GLU A 185 10.25 3.13 5.76
CA GLU A 185 11.31 2.99 4.75
C GLU A 185 11.32 1.63 4.06
N GLU A 186 10.88 0.57 4.76
CA GLU A 186 10.77 -0.78 4.23
C GLU A 186 9.86 -0.85 3.00
N ALA A 187 8.80 -0.03 2.94
CA ALA A 187 7.90 0.01 1.79
C ALA A 187 8.59 0.56 0.53
N LEU A 188 9.51 1.52 0.68
CA LEU A 188 10.31 2.04 -0.43
C LEU A 188 11.28 0.98 -0.96
N ARG A 189 11.95 0.25 -0.07
CA ARG A 189 12.84 -0.85 -0.46
C ARG A 189 12.08 -1.97 -1.16
N ALA A 190 10.94 -2.37 -0.60
CA ALA A 190 10.08 -3.38 -1.18
C ALA A 190 9.57 -2.97 -2.58
N ALA A 191 9.24 -1.69 -2.80
CA ALA A 191 8.87 -1.19 -4.12
C ALA A 191 10.03 -1.33 -5.13
N ALA A 192 11.24 -0.89 -4.76
CA ALA A 192 12.42 -0.98 -5.61
C ALA A 192 12.74 -2.44 -5.97
N GLU A 193 12.66 -3.37 -5.01
CA GLU A 193 12.85 -4.80 -5.25
C GLU A 193 11.78 -5.41 -6.18
N GLN A 194 10.52 -5.01 -6.02
CA GLN A 194 9.45 -5.46 -6.92
C GLN A 194 9.64 -4.91 -8.34
N LEU A 195 10.07 -3.66 -8.49
CA LEU A 195 10.41 -3.08 -9.79
C LEU A 195 11.61 -3.79 -10.43
N ALA A 196 12.66 -4.09 -9.65
CA ALA A 196 13.82 -4.84 -10.13
C ALA A 196 13.46 -6.23 -10.67
N ARG A 197 12.50 -6.92 -10.03
CA ARG A 197 12.00 -8.22 -10.52
C ARG A 197 11.23 -8.13 -11.84
N ALA A 198 10.59 -6.99 -12.13
CA ALA A 198 9.79 -6.77 -13.33
C ALA A 198 10.57 -6.09 -14.47
N PHE A 199 11.83 -5.69 -14.21
CA PHE A 199 12.62 -4.85 -15.10
C PHE A 199 13.12 -5.61 -16.34
N ASP A 200 12.98 -5.00 -17.51
CA ASP A 200 13.59 -5.48 -18.74
C ASP A 200 15.03 -4.95 -18.86
N ALA A 201 16.00 -5.78 -18.51
CA ALA A 201 17.41 -5.42 -18.55
C ALA A 201 17.96 -5.16 -19.96
N ARG A 202 17.28 -5.61 -21.02
CA ARG A 202 17.74 -5.42 -22.40
C ARG A 202 17.28 -4.08 -22.97
N TRP A 203 16.01 -3.76 -22.83
CA TRP A 203 15.40 -2.59 -23.47
C TRP A 203 14.94 -1.50 -22.48
N GLY A 204 15.03 -1.74 -21.18
CA GLY A 204 14.48 -0.85 -20.16
C GLY A 204 12.94 -0.94 -20.08
N GLY A 205 12.36 -0.31 -19.07
CA GLY A 205 10.95 -0.45 -18.73
C GLY A 205 10.64 -1.67 -17.86
N PHE A 206 9.35 -1.87 -17.61
CA PHE A 206 8.86 -2.93 -16.73
C PHE A 206 7.77 -3.73 -17.43
N GLY A 207 7.91 -5.05 -17.44
CA GLY A 207 6.97 -5.95 -18.10
C GLY A 207 7.15 -6.09 -19.62
N PRO A 208 6.30 -6.92 -20.27
CA PRO A 208 6.35 -7.18 -21.71
C PRO A 208 5.70 -6.05 -22.53
N ALA A 209 5.70 -6.20 -23.86
CA ALA A 209 4.93 -5.33 -24.76
C ALA A 209 3.41 -5.54 -24.61
N PRO A 210 2.57 -4.49 -24.81
CA PRO A 210 2.95 -3.09 -25.07
C PRO A 210 3.55 -2.40 -23.83
N LYS A 211 4.50 -1.48 -24.04
CA LYS A 211 5.21 -0.76 -22.97
C LYS A 211 4.74 0.68 -22.81
N PHE A 212 4.31 1.01 -21.59
CA PHE A 212 3.95 2.37 -21.18
C PHE A 212 5.09 3.06 -20.41
N PRO A 213 5.26 4.39 -20.54
CA PRO A 213 6.27 5.15 -19.80
C PRO A 213 6.03 5.09 -18.28
N PRO A 214 6.96 4.55 -17.48
CA PRO A 214 6.74 4.31 -16.05
C PRO A 214 7.18 5.51 -15.17
N SER A 215 6.78 6.74 -15.51
CA SER A 215 7.31 7.98 -14.93
C SER A 215 7.31 8.04 -13.40
N ALA A 216 6.21 7.65 -12.76
CA ALA A 216 6.10 7.62 -11.29
C ALA A 216 7.11 6.62 -10.66
N SER A 217 7.26 5.44 -11.26
CA SER A 217 8.23 4.43 -10.83
C SER A 217 9.67 4.91 -10.99
N LEU A 218 9.98 5.63 -12.08
CA LEU A 218 11.32 6.20 -12.31
C LEU A 218 11.67 7.25 -11.25
N SER A 219 10.72 8.13 -10.92
CA SER A 219 10.90 9.13 -9.84
C SER A 219 11.12 8.46 -8.48
N LEU A 220 10.36 7.40 -8.18
CA LEU A 220 10.57 6.61 -6.95
C LEU A 220 11.96 5.97 -6.91
N LEU A 221 12.42 5.37 -8.01
CA LEU A 221 13.75 4.76 -8.08
C LEU A 221 14.86 5.78 -7.88
N LEU A 222 14.73 7.00 -8.42
CA LEU A 222 15.67 8.10 -8.14
C LEU A 222 15.68 8.49 -6.65
N ARG A 223 14.51 8.50 -5.99
CA ARG A 223 14.42 8.71 -4.54
C ARG A 223 15.11 7.60 -3.75
N CYS A 224 14.89 6.34 -4.12
CA CYS A 224 15.55 5.18 -3.51
C CYS A 224 17.07 5.23 -3.70
N HIS A 225 17.55 5.57 -4.90
CA HIS A 225 18.97 5.77 -5.18
C HIS A 225 19.58 6.83 -4.24
N ARG A 226 18.97 8.02 -4.17
CA ARG A 226 19.44 9.11 -3.30
C ARG A 226 19.40 8.73 -1.82
N ARG A 227 18.32 8.08 -1.37
CA ARG A 227 18.10 7.76 0.05
C ARG A 227 19.02 6.63 0.52
N PHE A 228 19.15 5.58 -0.27
CA PHE A 228 19.79 4.33 0.14
C PHE A 228 21.14 4.05 -0.53
N GLY A 229 21.58 4.87 -1.49
CA GLY A 229 22.75 4.56 -2.32
C GLY A 229 22.52 3.38 -3.27
N ASP A 230 21.28 3.18 -3.71
CA ASP A 230 20.88 2.06 -4.57
C ASP A 230 21.31 2.30 -6.03
N GLU A 231 22.50 1.85 -6.39
CA GLU A 231 23.03 1.91 -7.77
C GLU A 231 22.20 1.09 -8.77
N PRO A 232 21.72 -0.14 -8.47
CA PRO A 232 20.77 -0.85 -9.33
C PRO A 232 19.53 -0.05 -9.68
N ALA A 233 18.95 0.70 -8.72
CA ALA A 233 17.80 1.57 -8.97
C ALA A 233 18.11 2.65 -10.02
N LEU A 234 19.27 3.30 -9.92
CA LEU A 234 19.72 4.29 -10.91
C LEU A 234 19.96 3.64 -12.29
N GLY A 235 20.54 2.44 -12.32
CA GLY A 235 20.74 1.68 -13.55
C GLY A 235 19.45 1.42 -14.32
N MET A 236 18.38 1.03 -13.60
CA MET A 236 17.05 0.85 -14.18
C MET A 236 16.48 2.14 -14.78
N VAL A 237 16.67 3.27 -14.08
CA VAL A 237 16.21 4.59 -14.56
C VAL A 237 16.91 4.97 -15.85
N ARG A 238 18.25 4.88 -15.88
CA ARG A 238 19.05 5.24 -17.05
C ARG A 238 18.70 4.39 -18.27
N GLN A 239 18.65 3.07 -18.11
CA GLN A 239 18.33 2.16 -19.22
C GLN A 239 16.92 2.44 -19.79
N THR A 240 15.95 2.75 -18.92
CA THR A 240 14.58 3.04 -19.35
C THR A 240 14.49 4.38 -20.07
N LEU A 241 15.03 5.46 -19.49
CA LEU A 241 15.03 6.78 -20.11
C LEU A 241 15.83 6.79 -21.43
N ASP A 242 17.01 6.17 -21.46
CA ASP A 242 17.81 6.06 -22.68
C ASP A 242 17.08 5.27 -23.76
N GLY A 243 16.42 4.16 -23.41
CA GLY A 243 15.62 3.36 -24.33
C GLY A 243 14.47 4.16 -24.96
N MET A 244 13.71 4.88 -24.12
CA MET A 244 12.60 5.72 -24.58
C MET A 244 13.09 6.88 -25.47
N ALA A 245 14.16 7.59 -25.08
CA ALA A 245 14.69 8.72 -25.84
C ALA A 245 15.31 8.31 -27.19
N ARG A 246 15.87 7.10 -27.29
CA ARG A 246 16.46 6.56 -28.53
C ARG A 246 15.42 5.86 -29.43
N GLY A 247 14.29 5.48 -28.87
CA GLY A 247 13.20 4.81 -29.58
C GLY A 247 12.41 5.74 -30.51
N GLY A 248 11.43 5.16 -31.20
CA GLY A 248 10.47 5.90 -32.02
C GLY A 248 9.31 6.49 -31.22
N MET A 249 9.17 6.11 -29.94
CA MET A 249 8.20 6.76 -29.04
C MET A 249 8.56 8.22 -28.72
N TYR A 250 9.83 8.57 -28.78
CA TYR A 250 10.27 9.96 -28.75
C TYR A 250 10.31 10.49 -30.18
N ASP A 251 9.59 11.56 -30.45
CA ASP A 251 9.59 12.18 -31.77
C ASP A 251 10.93 12.84 -32.05
N GLN A 252 11.80 12.13 -32.77
CA GLN A 252 13.17 12.57 -33.05
C GLN A 252 13.23 13.89 -33.85
N VAL A 253 12.15 14.28 -34.54
CA VAL A 253 12.11 15.50 -35.36
C VAL A 253 11.51 16.67 -34.60
N GLY A 254 10.35 16.49 -33.96
CA GLY A 254 9.61 17.56 -33.28
C GLY A 254 9.71 17.58 -31.76
N GLY A 255 10.24 16.55 -31.12
CA GLY A 255 10.21 16.38 -29.68
C GLY A 255 8.82 15.98 -29.15
N GLY A 256 8.78 15.75 -27.85
CA GLY A 256 7.63 15.14 -27.18
C GLY A 256 7.54 13.63 -27.40
N PHE A 257 6.74 13.00 -26.56
CA PHE A 257 6.58 11.56 -26.49
C PHE A 257 5.18 11.14 -26.91
N ALA A 258 5.13 10.04 -27.67
CA ALA A 258 3.93 9.25 -27.85
C ALA A 258 3.56 8.51 -26.55
N ARG A 259 2.29 8.14 -26.42
CA ARG A 259 1.72 7.58 -25.19
C ARG A 259 2.36 6.26 -24.77
N TYR A 260 2.58 5.35 -25.71
CA TYR A 260 3.17 4.04 -25.43
C TYR A 260 3.81 3.42 -26.66
N SER A 261 4.65 2.39 -26.45
CA SER A 261 5.20 1.56 -27.53
C SER A 261 4.42 0.25 -27.63
N THR A 262 4.03 -0.12 -28.84
CA THR A 262 3.38 -1.41 -29.13
C THR A 262 4.36 -2.58 -29.06
N ASP A 263 5.67 -2.31 -29.15
CA ASP A 263 6.74 -3.30 -29.05
C ASP A 263 7.56 -3.18 -27.75
N GLU A 264 8.45 -4.15 -27.51
CA GLU A 264 9.30 -4.17 -26.33
C GLU A 264 10.49 -3.21 -26.39
N ARG A 265 10.77 -2.60 -27.56
CA ARG A 265 12.03 -1.89 -27.86
C ARG A 265 11.89 -0.38 -27.79
N TRP A 266 10.69 0.12 -27.50
CA TRP A 266 10.33 1.53 -27.59
C TRP A 266 10.35 2.09 -29.03
N LEU A 267 10.34 1.21 -30.04
CA LEU A 267 10.49 1.61 -31.44
C LEU A 267 9.16 1.99 -32.08
N VAL A 268 8.12 1.16 -31.93
CA VAL A 268 6.85 1.35 -32.64
C VAL A 268 5.83 2.02 -31.72
N PRO A 269 5.62 3.34 -31.80
CA PRO A 269 4.67 4.02 -30.95
C PRO A 269 3.23 3.72 -31.36
N HIS A 270 2.31 3.88 -30.41
CA HIS A 270 0.96 4.32 -30.73
C HIS A 270 1.02 5.85 -30.77
N PHE A 271 0.95 6.45 -31.96
CA PHE A 271 1.46 7.81 -32.26
C PHE A 271 0.74 8.99 -31.56
N GLU A 272 -0.31 8.68 -30.81
CA GLU A 272 -1.01 9.57 -29.87
C GLU A 272 -0.04 10.25 -28.90
N LYS A 273 -0.19 11.56 -28.68
CA LYS A 273 0.58 12.31 -27.68
C LYS A 273 -0.35 12.93 -26.64
N MET A 274 -0.13 12.58 -25.37
CA MET A 274 -0.93 13.08 -24.24
C MET A 274 -0.18 14.14 -23.44
N LEU A 275 -0.90 15.17 -22.97
CA LEU A 275 -0.31 16.23 -22.16
C LEU A 275 0.27 15.68 -20.85
N TYR A 276 -0.46 14.80 -20.16
CA TYR A 276 -0.04 14.26 -18.86
C TYR A 276 1.19 13.35 -18.96
N ASP A 277 1.36 12.60 -20.06
CA ASP A 277 2.55 11.77 -20.28
C ASP A 277 3.78 12.65 -20.49
N ASN A 278 3.65 13.67 -21.33
CA ASN A 278 4.73 14.62 -21.61
C ASN A 278 5.11 15.46 -20.38
N ALA A 279 4.13 15.86 -19.55
CA ALA A 279 4.39 16.54 -18.29
C ALA A 279 5.24 15.68 -17.33
N GLN A 280 4.81 14.43 -17.13
CA GLN A 280 5.49 13.50 -16.22
C GLN A 280 6.86 13.09 -16.74
N LEU A 281 7.01 12.86 -18.04
CA LEU A 281 8.31 12.53 -18.66
C LEU A 281 9.27 13.71 -18.60
N ALA A 282 8.84 14.92 -18.94
CA ALA A 282 9.67 16.12 -18.81
C ALA A 282 10.24 16.24 -17.38
N ARG A 283 9.39 16.05 -16.36
CA ARG A 283 9.83 16.02 -14.96
C ARG A 283 10.79 14.88 -14.65
N ALA A 284 10.53 13.65 -15.10
CA ALA A 284 11.42 12.51 -14.88
C ALA A 284 12.82 12.72 -15.49
N TYR A 285 12.91 13.33 -16.68
CA TYR A 285 14.18 13.69 -17.31
C TYR A 285 14.89 14.84 -16.57
N LEU A 286 14.17 15.83 -16.03
CA LEU A 286 14.76 16.87 -15.17
C LEU A 286 15.32 16.27 -13.88
N GLU A 287 14.57 15.37 -13.23
CA GLU A 287 15.02 14.66 -12.02
C GLU A 287 16.27 13.83 -12.33
N ALA A 288 16.26 13.05 -13.42
CA ALA A 288 17.42 12.25 -13.85
C ALA A 288 18.64 13.11 -14.21
N TYR A 289 18.43 14.28 -14.83
CA TYR A 289 19.50 15.25 -15.10
C TYR A 289 20.13 15.73 -13.79
N THR A 290 19.34 16.17 -12.82
CA THR A 290 19.87 16.66 -11.54
C THR A 290 20.49 15.56 -10.68
N ALA A 291 20.10 14.30 -10.87
CA ALA A 291 20.65 13.15 -10.17
C ALA A 291 21.97 12.65 -10.77
N THR A 292 22.14 12.76 -12.09
CA THR A 292 23.31 12.19 -12.80
C THR A 292 24.29 13.22 -13.35
N GLY A 293 23.82 14.45 -13.62
CA GLY A 293 24.57 15.46 -14.37
C GLY A 293 24.64 15.22 -15.88
N ASP A 294 23.91 14.23 -16.43
CA ASP A 294 23.96 13.87 -17.84
C ASP A 294 23.12 14.84 -18.70
N ASP A 295 23.81 15.67 -19.51
CA ASP A 295 23.18 16.68 -20.36
C ASP A 295 22.23 16.11 -21.43
N SER A 296 22.29 14.81 -21.74
CA SER A 296 21.32 14.20 -22.65
C SER A 296 19.90 14.24 -22.08
N TYR A 297 19.72 14.05 -20.76
CA TYR A 297 18.42 14.17 -20.10
C TYR A 297 17.92 15.60 -20.09
N ARG A 298 18.82 16.57 -19.88
CA ARG A 298 18.53 18.00 -19.99
C ARG A 298 17.98 18.36 -21.36
N ARG A 299 18.59 17.84 -22.43
CA ARG A 299 18.13 18.05 -23.81
C ARG A 299 16.71 17.52 -24.02
N ILE A 300 16.45 16.28 -23.63
CA ILE A 300 15.14 15.64 -23.83
C ILE A 300 14.03 16.36 -23.04
N ALA A 301 14.30 16.76 -21.80
CA ALA A 301 13.35 17.56 -21.02
C ALA A 301 13.01 18.89 -21.71
N ARG A 302 14.04 19.63 -22.17
CA ARG A 302 13.87 20.90 -22.88
C ARG A 302 13.06 20.73 -24.18
N GLU A 303 13.44 19.77 -25.01
CA GLU A 303 12.76 19.52 -26.29
C GLU A 303 11.29 19.10 -26.09
N THR A 304 10.98 18.41 -24.98
CA THR A 304 9.60 18.08 -24.59
C THR A 304 8.80 19.32 -24.19
N LEU A 305 9.37 20.21 -23.37
CA LEU A 305 8.73 21.49 -23.02
C LEU A 305 8.57 22.42 -24.24
N ASP A 306 9.56 22.45 -25.14
CA ASP A 306 9.51 23.20 -26.39
C ASP A 306 8.43 22.65 -27.36
N TYR A 307 8.20 21.34 -27.39
CA TYR A 307 7.05 20.74 -28.10
C TYR A 307 5.72 21.27 -27.55
N VAL A 308 5.52 21.20 -26.24
CA VAL A 308 4.26 21.64 -25.60
C VAL A 308 4.00 23.12 -25.85
N ARG A 309 5.05 23.96 -25.69
CA ARG A 309 4.99 25.40 -25.98
C ARG A 309 4.56 25.69 -27.42
N ARG A 310 5.07 24.92 -28.37
CA ARG A 310 4.87 25.16 -29.80
C ARG A 310 3.55 24.60 -30.33
N GLU A 311 3.15 23.41 -29.89
CA GLU A 311 2.07 22.64 -30.52
C GLU A 311 0.84 22.47 -29.61
N MET A 312 1.02 22.51 -28.28
CA MET A 312 -0.03 22.19 -27.31
C MET A 312 -0.50 23.41 -26.50
N THR A 313 -0.03 24.61 -26.81
CA THR A 313 -0.36 25.82 -26.02
C THR A 313 -1.46 26.62 -26.69
N ALA A 314 -2.56 26.83 -25.97
CA ALA A 314 -3.66 27.68 -26.41
C ALA A 314 -3.26 29.16 -26.38
N PRO A 315 -3.76 30.00 -27.31
CA PRO A 315 -3.56 31.45 -27.25
C PRO A 315 -4.02 32.11 -25.94
N ALA A 316 -4.99 31.50 -25.26
CA ALA A 316 -5.51 31.97 -23.98
C ALA A 316 -4.57 31.69 -22.80
N GLY A 317 -3.59 30.80 -22.96
CA GLY A 317 -2.55 30.51 -21.96
C GLY A 317 -2.49 29.06 -21.49
N GLY A 318 -3.62 28.36 -21.44
CA GLY A 318 -3.68 26.94 -21.05
C GLY A 318 -3.10 25.99 -22.10
N PHE A 319 -2.92 24.73 -21.73
CA PHE A 319 -2.41 23.65 -22.57
C PHE A 319 -3.54 22.69 -22.99
N TYR A 320 -3.52 22.30 -24.26
CA TYR A 320 -4.42 21.34 -24.89
C TYR A 320 -4.16 19.92 -24.39
N SER A 321 -5.17 19.04 -24.47
CA SER A 321 -5.16 17.75 -23.78
C SER A 321 -4.40 16.66 -24.53
N ALA A 322 -4.59 16.55 -25.85
CA ALA A 322 -4.01 15.47 -26.64
C ALA A 322 -3.88 15.78 -28.14
N THR A 323 -3.06 14.99 -28.83
CA THR A 323 -3.00 14.88 -30.30
C THR A 323 -3.27 13.42 -30.69
N ASP A 324 -4.14 13.21 -31.68
CA ASP A 324 -4.55 11.89 -32.19
C ASP A 324 -3.38 11.14 -32.86
N ALA A 325 -3.51 9.82 -32.98
CA ALA A 325 -2.55 8.95 -33.66
C ALA A 325 -2.72 8.96 -35.19
N ASP A 326 -3.95 9.19 -35.68
CA ASP A 326 -4.32 9.14 -37.08
C ASP A 326 -4.14 10.50 -37.78
N SER A 327 -3.57 10.48 -38.99
CA SER A 327 -3.61 11.60 -39.94
C SER A 327 -4.10 11.10 -41.30
N GLU A 328 -5.09 11.78 -41.87
CA GLU A 328 -5.78 11.36 -43.11
C GLU A 328 -6.36 9.93 -43.02
N GLY A 329 -6.74 9.48 -41.82
CA GLY A 329 -7.29 8.14 -41.56
C GLY A 329 -6.25 7.02 -41.53
N GLU A 330 -4.95 7.35 -41.56
CA GLU A 330 -3.84 6.41 -41.42
C GLU A 330 -3.01 6.75 -40.16
N GLU A 331 -2.82 5.77 -39.28
CA GLU A 331 -2.01 5.92 -38.07
C GLU A 331 -0.55 6.27 -38.44
N GLY A 332 0.07 7.20 -37.73
CA GLY A 332 1.52 7.45 -37.85
C GLY A 332 2.01 8.12 -39.13
N LYS A 333 1.16 8.26 -40.17
CA LYS A 333 1.50 8.83 -41.50
C LYS A 333 2.22 10.17 -41.41
N PHE A 334 1.84 11.01 -40.46
CA PHE A 334 2.45 12.31 -40.23
C PHE A 334 3.94 12.23 -39.81
N PHE A 335 4.33 11.18 -39.10
CA PHE A 335 5.62 11.07 -38.39
C PHE A 335 6.70 10.28 -39.15
N VAL A 336 6.31 9.41 -40.09
CA VAL A 336 7.23 8.48 -40.78
C VAL A 336 7.82 9.08 -42.06
N TRP A 337 8.99 8.55 -42.46
CA TRP A 337 9.79 9.05 -43.58
C TRP A 337 10.40 7.93 -44.41
N THR A 338 10.56 8.20 -45.70
CA THR A 338 11.43 7.47 -46.63
C THR A 338 12.70 8.26 -46.92
N PRO A 339 13.80 7.63 -47.37
CA PRO A 339 15.00 8.36 -47.78
C PRO A 339 14.74 9.42 -48.86
N ALA A 340 13.79 9.16 -49.77
CA ALA A 340 13.37 10.12 -50.79
C ALA A 340 12.71 11.36 -50.18
N GLU A 341 11.75 11.18 -49.27
CA GLU A 341 11.09 12.30 -48.59
C GLU A 341 12.08 13.13 -47.74
N VAL A 342 13.10 12.50 -47.16
CA VAL A 342 14.18 13.21 -46.44
C VAL A 342 15.01 14.07 -47.40
N ARG A 343 15.42 13.53 -48.55
CA ARG A 343 16.14 14.30 -49.58
C ARG A 343 15.31 15.48 -50.09
N ASP A 344 14.03 15.26 -50.37
CA ASP A 344 13.12 16.32 -50.84
C ASP A 344 12.94 17.41 -49.78
N ALA A 345 12.82 17.05 -48.50
CA ALA A 345 12.71 18.00 -47.39
C ALA A 345 14.01 18.82 -47.17
N LEU A 346 15.18 18.21 -47.36
CA LEU A 346 16.48 18.87 -47.25
C LEU A 346 16.94 19.54 -48.54
N GLY A 347 16.18 19.45 -49.63
CA GLY A 347 16.55 20.02 -50.91
C GLY A 347 17.56 19.18 -51.70
N PRO A 348 17.50 19.22 -53.04
CA PRO A 348 18.25 18.31 -53.91
C PRO A 348 19.77 18.54 -53.90
N ASP A 349 20.24 19.72 -53.47
CA ASP A 349 21.66 20.08 -53.45
C ASP A 349 22.40 19.60 -52.18
N ASP A 350 21.69 19.10 -51.15
CA ASP A 350 22.22 18.71 -49.84
C ASP A 350 22.21 17.17 -49.62
N GLU A 351 22.60 16.40 -50.64
CA GLU A 351 22.57 14.92 -50.62
C GLU A 351 23.37 14.32 -49.46
N GLU A 352 24.51 14.94 -49.12
CA GLU A 352 25.36 14.51 -48.01
C GLU A 352 24.70 14.74 -46.64
N LEU A 353 23.90 15.80 -46.49
CA LEU A 353 23.14 16.06 -45.26
C LEU A 353 22.02 15.02 -45.09
N ALA A 354 21.32 14.68 -46.18
CA ALA A 354 20.31 13.64 -46.19
C ALA A 354 20.92 12.26 -45.87
N ARG A 355 22.09 11.94 -46.43
CA ARG A 355 22.83 10.71 -46.11
C ARG A 355 23.17 10.61 -44.63
N ARG A 356 23.71 11.68 -44.04
CA ARG A 356 24.04 11.76 -42.61
C ARG A 356 22.80 11.60 -41.73
N PHE A 357 21.70 12.27 -42.09
CA PHE A 357 20.44 12.17 -41.35
C PHE A 357 19.87 10.76 -41.39
N CYS A 358 19.74 10.16 -42.58
CA CYS A 358 19.22 8.81 -42.73
C CYS A 358 20.08 7.77 -42.01
N ALA A 359 21.41 7.89 -42.04
CA ALA A 359 22.32 6.99 -41.36
C ALA A 359 22.18 7.05 -39.82
N TYR A 360 21.99 8.24 -39.27
CA TYR A 360 21.81 8.40 -37.83
C TYR A 360 20.43 7.96 -37.33
N TYR A 361 19.39 8.28 -38.11
CA TYR A 361 17.99 8.06 -37.73
C TYR A 361 17.36 6.74 -38.21
N ASP A 362 18.17 5.81 -38.75
CA ASP A 362 17.75 4.50 -39.29
C ASP A 362 16.65 4.60 -40.37
N ILE A 363 16.78 5.60 -41.25
CA ILE A 363 15.85 5.80 -42.37
C ILE A 363 16.38 5.04 -43.59
N THR A 364 15.69 3.98 -43.96
CA THR A 364 16.14 3.04 -45.02
C THR A 364 15.05 2.84 -46.07
N GLU A 365 15.43 2.37 -47.26
CA GLU A 365 14.48 2.07 -48.35
C GLU A 365 13.51 0.94 -47.99
N LYS A 366 13.89 0.03 -47.10
CA LYS A 366 13.01 -1.04 -46.61
C LYS A 366 11.99 -0.52 -45.59
N GLY A 367 12.34 0.55 -44.88
CA GLY A 367 11.62 0.99 -43.69
C GLY A 367 11.84 0.07 -42.48
N ASN A 368 11.49 0.59 -41.31
CA ASN A 368 11.40 -0.18 -40.06
C ASN A 368 9.94 -0.35 -39.58
N TRP A 369 8.96 0.22 -40.29
CA TRP A 369 7.53 0.11 -40.01
C TRP A 369 6.69 0.36 -41.28
N GLU A 370 5.85 -0.61 -41.68
CA GLU A 370 4.94 -0.51 -42.83
C GLU A 370 5.55 0.04 -44.15
N GLY A 371 6.81 -0.32 -44.43
CA GLY A 371 7.53 0.13 -45.63
C GLY A 371 8.08 1.56 -45.57
N LYS A 372 7.95 2.24 -44.42
CA LYS A 372 8.56 3.54 -44.10
C LYS A 372 9.42 3.41 -42.84
N SER A 373 10.19 4.45 -42.51
CA SER A 373 10.96 4.48 -41.26
C SER A 373 10.33 5.43 -40.24
N ILE A 374 10.16 4.93 -39.03
CA ILE A 374 10.06 5.69 -37.81
C ILE A 374 11.49 6.12 -37.43
N PRO A 375 11.81 7.42 -37.39
CA PRO A 375 13.12 7.89 -36.94
C PRO A 375 13.42 7.39 -35.52
N ASN A 376 14.59 6.77 -35.33
CA ASN A 376 15.08 6.29 -34.03
C ASN A 376 16.63 6.47 -33.98
N THR A 377 17.28 6.22 -32.85
CA THR A 377 18.76 6.33 -32.76
C THR A 377 19.38 5.05 -32.15
N PRO A 378 19.41 3.93 -32.88
CA PRO A 378 19.85 2.63 -32.35
C PRO A 378 21.37 2.54 -32.17
N ARG A 379 22.12 3.48 -32.75
CA ARG A 379 23.58 3.56 -32.72
C ARG A 379 24.03 4.87 -32.11
N SER A 380 25.20 4.89 -31.48
CA SER A 380 25.72 6.12 -30.89
C SER A 380 26.11 7.13 -31.99
N LEU A 381 26.12 8.42 -31.63
CA LEU A 381 26.54 9.47 -32.55
C LEU A 381 27.99 9.27 -33.01
N ASP A 382 28.86 8.78 -32.14
CA ASP A 382 30.26 8.48 -32.46
C ASP A 382 30.41 7.32 -33.44
N ASP A 383 29.57 6.28 -33.33
CA ASP A 383 29.59 5.15 -34.27
C ASP A 383 29.20 5.61 -35.68
N VAL A 384 28.14 6.41 -35.78
CA VAL A 384 27.66 6.92 -37.06
C VAL A 384 28.62 7.95 -37.65
N ALA A 385 29.23 8.81 -36.81
CA ALA A 385 30.26 9.75 -37.25
C ALA A 385 31.44 9.04 -37.92
N ARG A 386 31.89 7.91 -37.36
CA ARG A 386 32.93 7.05 -37.96
C ARG A 386 32.50 6.42 -39.28
N GLU A 387 31.26 5.97 -39.40
CA GLU A 387 30.72 5.41 -40.65
C GLU A 387 30.63 6.45 -41.77
N VAL A 388 30.12 7.64 -41.46
CA VAL A 388 29.91 8.69 -42.48
C VAL A 388 31.15 9.52 -42.75
N GLY A 389 32.22 9.36 -41.96
CA GLY A 389 33.54 9.93 -42.21
C GLY A 389 33.74 11.37 -41.73
N VAL A 390 33.05 11.79 -40.67
CA VAL A 390 33.12 13.16 -40.13
C VAL A 390 33.36 13.18 -38.62
N PRO A 391 33.88 14.29 -38.04
CA PRO A 391 33.94 14.45 -36.59
C PRO A 391 32.55 14.42 -35.94
N PRO A 392 32.39 13.84 -34.74
CA PRO A 392 31.11 13.82 -34.01
C PRO A 392 30.45 15.20 -33.90
N GLU A 393 31.23 16.23 -33.64
CA GLU A 393 30.74 17.61 -33.50
C GLU A 393 30.23 18.22 -34.82
N GLU A 394 30.77 17.79 -35.95
CA GLU A 394 30.25 18.17 -37.27
C GLU A 394 28.95 17.43 -37.58
N LEU A 395 28.88 16.12 -37.28
CA LEU A 395 27.66 15.34 -37.44
C LEU A 395 26.53 15.93 -36.59
N ARG A 396 26.79 16.25 -35.32
CA ARG A 396 25.83 16.87 -34.40
C ARG A 396 25.22 18.16 -34.97
N ARG A 397 26.06 19.09 -35.44
CA ARG A 397 25.59 20.34 -36.09
C ARG A 397 24.82 20.09 -37.38
N SER A 398 25.24 19.10 -38.18
CA SER A 398 24.53 18.69 -39.39
C SER A 398 23.12 18.19 -39.06
N LEU A 399 23.00 17.30 -38.07
CA LEU A 399 21.72 16.74 -37.64
C LEU A 399 20.78 17.80 -37.06
N GLU A 400 21.29 18.74 -36.26
CA GLU A 400 20.48 19.87 -35.75
C GLU A 400 19.86 20.70 -36.88
N SER A 401 20.65 21.05 -37.91
CA SER A 401 20.17 21.75 -39.10
C SER A 401 19.13 20.94 -39.88
N ALA A 402 19.40 19.63 -40.08
CA ALA A 402 18.50 18.74 -40.80
C ALA A 402 17.15 18.56 -40.08
N ARG A 403 17.15 18.36 -38.75
CA ARG A 403 15.92 18.25 -37.93
C ARG A 403 15.02 19.46 -38.10
N ALA A 404 15.57 20.68 -38.05
CA ALA A 404 14.79 21.91 -38.20
C ALA A 404 14.08 21.99 -39.57
N ARG A 405 14.79 21.63 -40.65
CA ARG A 405 14.25 21.63 -42.01
C ARG A 405 13.22 20.52 -42.23
N LEU A 406 13.46 19.33 -41.68
CA LEU A 406 12.48 18.24 -41.72
C LEU A 406 11.23 18.59 -40.93
N TYR A 407 11.37 19.26 -39.79
CA TYR A 407 10.23 19.74 -39.02
C TYR A 407 9.41 20.75 -39.84
N GLU A 408 10.07 21.71 -40.49
CA GLU A 408 9.39 22.66 -41.39
C GLU A 408 8.64 21.94 -42.51
N ALA A 409 9.28 20.97 -43.17
CA ALA A 409 8.63 20.16 -44.19
C ALA A 409 7.43 19.36 -43.62
N ARG A 410 7.57 18.78 -42.43
CA ARG A 410 6.49 18.04 -41.74
C ARG A 410 5.31 18.94 -41.38
N SER A 411 5.56 20.19 -40.98
CA SER A 411 4.51 21.14 -40.60
C SER A 411 3.56 21.50 -41.75
N ARG A 412 3.94 21.19 -43.00
CA ARG A 412 3.11 21.35 -44.20
C ARG A 412 2.27 20.12 -44.54
N ARG A 413 2.48 18.98 -43.87
CA ARG A 413 1.61 17.80 -43.96
C ARG A 413 0.31 18.04 -43.20
N VAL A 414 -0.72 17.24 -43.46
CA VAL A 414 -1.96 17.27 -42.67
C VAL A 414 -1.63 16.80 -41.24
N PRO A 415 -1.80 17.64 -40.20
CA PRO A 415 -1.52 17.22 -38.84
C PRO A 415 -2.58 16.24 -38.33
N PRO A 416 -2.25 15.38 -37.35
CA PRO A 416 -3.26 14.60 -36.65
C PRO A 416 -4.26 15.51 -35.91
N GLY A 417 -5.43 14.97 -35.57
CA GLY A 417 -6.46 15.71 -34.85
C GLY A 417 -5.98 16.26 -33.51
N LEU A 418 -6.29 17.51 -33.19
CA LEU A 418 -5.97 18.14 -31.91
C LEU A 418 -7.20 18.11 -31.01
N ASP A 419 -7.08 17.52 -29.82
CA ASP A 419 -8.05 17.72 -28.75
C ASP A 419 -7.68 19.00 -28.00
N ASP A 420 -8.36 20.09 -28.36
CA ASP A 420 -8.12 21.44 -27.88
C ASP A 420 -8.84 21.76 -26.55
N LYS A 421 -9.30 20.74 -25.81
CA LYS A 421 -9.78 20.93 -24.43
C LYS A 421 -8.62 21.29 -23.51
N VAL A 422 -8.88 22.21 -22.59
CA VAL A 422 -7.98 22.51 -21.47
C VAL A 422 -8.57 21.85 -20.21
N LEU A 423 -7.84 20.88 -19.64
CA LEU A 423 -8.23 20.19 -18.42
C LEU A 423 -7.39 20.67 -17.24
N THR A 424 -8.04 21.08 -16.14
CA THR A 424 -7.38 21.63 -14.95
C THR A 424 -6.33 20.68 -14.39
N ALA A 425 -6.67 19.40 -14.19
CA ALA A 425 -5.76 18.37 -13.69
C ALA A 425 -4.48 18.24 -14.54
N TRP A 426 -4.62 18.07 -15.86
CA TRP A 426 -3.46 17.83 -16.75
C TRP A 426 -2.62 19.08 -16.94
N ASN A 427 -3.25 20.26 -16.92
CA ASN A 427 -2.53 21.52 -16.90
C ASN A 427 -1.75 21.70 -15.60
N GLY A 428 -2.28 21.28 -14.44
CA GLY A 428 -1.54 21.26 -13.18
C GLY A 428 -0.23 20.47 -13.30
N LEU A 429 -0.27 19.27 -13.87
CA LEU A 429 0.94 18.47 -14.13
C LEU A 429 1.93 19.20 -15.05
N MET A 430 1.46 19.81 -16.14
CA MET A 430 2.33 20.52 -17.08
C MET A 430 2.89 21.83 -16.52
N ILE A 431 2.10 22.60 -15.78
CA ILE A 431 2.55 23.82 -15.07
C ILE A 431 3.67 23.46 -14.09
N SER A 432 3.50 22.37 -13.33
CA SER A 432 4.55 21.83 -12.45
C SER A 432 5.83 21.48 -13.24
N ALA A 433 5.70 20.83 -14.40
CA ALA A 433 6.86 20.50 -15.26
C ALA A 433 7.60 21.74 -15.79
N PHE A 434 6.88 22.78 -16.22
CA PHE A 434 7.49 24.06 -16.63
C PHE A 434 8.13 24.81 -15.45
N ALA A 435 7.48 24.84 -14.29
CA ALA A 435 8.04 25.45 -13.09
C ALA A 435 9.34 24.75 -12.66
N GLU A 436 9.37 23.42 -12.71
CA GLU A 436 10.59 22.64 -12.43
C GLU A 436 11.65 22.83 -13.52
N GLY A 437 11.24 22.94 -14.78
CA GLY A 437 12.09 23.32 -15.92
C GLY A 437 12.79 24.66 -15.67
N ALA A 438 12.05 25.68 -15.25
CA ALA A 438 12.60 26.99 -14.91
C ALA A 438 13.64 26.91 -13.79
N ARG A 439 13.39 26.10 -12.75
CA ARG A 439 14.31 25.91 -11.63
C ARG A 439 15.60 25.19 -12.04
N VAL A 440 15.48 24.12 -12.83
CA VAL A 440 16.58 23.21 -13.18
C VAL A 440 17.38 23.73 -14.39
N LEU A 441 16.69 24.18 -15.44
CA LEU A 441 17.30 24.66 -16.68
C LEU A 441 17.76 26.12 -16.57
N GLY A 442 17.16 26.89 -15.66
CA GLY A 442 17.47 28.30 -15.43
C GLY A 442 16.96 29.22 -16.54
N GLU A 443 15.83 28.88 -17.16
CA GLU A 443 15.24 29.64 -18.28
C GLU A 443 13.96 30.36 -17.83
N ASP A 444 13.95 31.70 -17.91
CA ASP A 444 12.79 32.49 -17.47
C ASP A 444 11.53 32.22 -18.32
N ARG A 445 11.70 31.86 -19.60
CA ARG A 445 10.58 31.50 -20.50
C ARG A 445 9.72 30.36 -19.95
N ASP A 446 10.33 29.37 -19.28
CA ASP A 446 9.60 28.24 -18.73
C ASP A 446 8.72 28.69 -17.56
N LEU A 447 9.21 29.62 -16.74
CA LEU A 447 8.41 30.19 -15.64
C LEU A 447 7.28 31.08 -16.19
N GLU A 448 7.51 31.83 -17.25
CA GLU A 448 6.50 32.67 -17.89
C GLU A 448 5.35 31.83 -18.44
N ASP A 449 5.64 30.70 -19.09
CA ASP A 449 4.60 29.78 -19.58
C ASP A 449 3.82 29.14 -18.42
N ALA A 450 4.51 28.71 -17.35
CA ALA A 450 3.86 28.18 -16.15
C ALA A 450 2.90 29.21 -15.51
N ARG A 451 3.33 30.47 -15.39
CA ARG A 451 2.52 31.57 -14.85
C ARG A 451 1.33 31.89 -15.73
N ARG A 452 1.53 32.01 -17.05
CA ARG A 452 0.45 32.30 -18.00
C ARG A 452 -0.65 31.24 -17.93
N ALA A 453 -0.26 29.96 -17.86
CA ALA A 453 -1.22 28.86 -17.73
C ALA A 453 -1.90 28.87 -16.36
N ALA A 454 -1.17 29.05 -15.25
CA ALA A 454 -1.75 29.13 -13.91
C ALA A 454 -2.74 30.29 -13.76
N ASP A 455 -2.38 31.49 -14.24
CA ASP A 455 -3.24 32.67 -14.24
C ASP A 455 -4.50 32.45 -15.07
N PHE A 456 -4.36 31.79 -16.24
CA PHE A 456 -5.50 31.40 -17.06
C PHE A 456 -6.45 30.46 -16.32
N LEU A 457 -5.95 29.40 -15.67
CA LEU A 457 -6.80 28.46 -14.91
C LEU A 457 -7.52 29.18 -13.75
N LEU A 458 -6.80 30.00 -12.98
CA LEU A 458 -7.38 30.75 -11.86
C LEU A 458 -8.42 31.79 -12.29
N ALA A 459 -8.31 32.31 -13.51
CA ALA A 459 -9.24 33.29 -14.07
C ALA A 459 -10.45 32.63 -14.75
N ALA A 460 -10.25 31.59 -15.56
CA ALA A 460 -11.28 31.03 -16.43
C ALA A 460 -11.94 29.76 -15.87
N LEU A 461 -11.23 28.98 -15.04
CA LEU A 461 -11.71 27.71 -14.49
C LEU A 461 -11.99 27.75 -12.99
N ARG A 462 -11.81 28.90 -12.33
CA ARG A 462 -12.29 29.10 -10.95
C ARG A 462 -13.71 29.67 -10.95
N ARG A 463 -14.60 29.01 -10.23
CA ARG A 463 -15.98 29.44 -10.00
C ARG A 463 -16.04 30.59 -8.99
N PRO A 464 -17.13 31.39 -8.99
CA PRO A 464 -17.32 32.46 -8.00
C PRO A 464 -17.35 31.98 -6.54
N ASP A 465 -17.73 30.72 -6.30
CA ASP A 465 -17.75 30.09 -4.96
C ASP A 465 -16.39 29.47 -4.56
N GLY A 466 -15.35 29.67 -5.38
CA GLY A 466 -13.99 29.16 -5.13
C GLY A 466 -13.77 27.72 -5.59
N ARG A 467 -14.79 26.99 -6.06
CA ARG A 467 -14.62 25.66 -6.65
C ARG A 467 -14.00 25.74 -8.05
N LEU A 468 -13.49 24.62 -8.54
CA LEU A 468 -12.91 24.51 -9.88
C LEU A 468 -13.92 23.92 -10.88
N TRP A 469 -13.83 24.40 -12.12
CA TRP A 469 -14.26 23.70 -13.31
C TRP A 469 -13.15 22.76 -13.77
N ARG A 470 -13.53 21.62 -14.33
CA ARG A 470 -12.58 20.66 -14.87
C ARG A 470 -12.09 21.04 -16.25
N THR A 471 -13.02 21.38 -17.14
CA THR A 471 -12.77 21.50 -18.57
C THR A 471 -13.12 22.89 -19.07
N TRP A 472 -12.30 23.39 -19.99
CA TRP A 472 -12.57 24.59 -20.76
C TRP A 472 -12.32 24.32 -22.23
N ARG A 473 -13.25 24.75 -23.09
CA ARG A 473 -13.07 24.72 -24.54
C ARG A 473 -13.95 25.78 -25.20
N ALA A 474 -13.44 26.41 -26.25
CA ALA A 474 -14.18 27.39 -27.05
C ALA A 474 -14.88 28.49 -26.21
N GLY A 475 -14.21 28.98 -25.15
CA GLY A 475 -14.74 30.04 -24.29
C GLY A 475 -15.74 29.58 -23.21
N ARG A 476 -16.04 28.28 -23.12
CA ARG A 476 -16.95 27.71 -22.13
C ARG A 476 -16.19 26.85 -21.13
N ALA A 477 -16.31 27.16 -19.84
CA ALA A 477 -15.91 26.29 -18.74
C ALA A 477 -17.13 25.54 -18.20
N HIS A 478 -17.00 24.23 -17.97
CA HIS A 478 -18.07 23.37 -17.47
C HIS A 478 -17.49 22.11 -16.81
N VAL A 479 -18.38 21.26 -16.27
CA VAL A 479 -18.11 20.08 -15.43
C VAL A 479 -17.41 20.42 -14.12
N GLU A 480 -18.03 20.07 -13.00
CA GLU A 480 -17.43 20.30 -11.68
C GLU A 480 -16.08 19.60 -11.56
N GLY A 481 -15.11 20.26 -10.91
CA GLY A 481 -13.78 19.71 -10.71
C GLY A 481 -13.77 18.49 -9.78
N TYR A 482 -12.93 17.53 -10.12
CA TYR A 482 -12.67 16.33 -9.32
C TYR A 482 -11.43 16.53 -8.45
N LEU A 483 -11.15 15.60 -7.54
CA LEU A 483 -10.00 15.67 -6.64
C LEU A 483 -8.68 15.95 -7.39
N GLU A 484 -8.48 15.32 -8.55
CA GLU A 484 -7.27 15.52 -9.37
C GLU A 484 -7.08 16.97 -9.85
N ASP A 485 -8.17 17.69 -10.13
CA ASP A 485 -8.13 19.08 -10.56
C ASP A 485 -7.60 19.98 -9.44
N TYR A 486 -7.99 19.70 -8.19
CA TYR A 486 -7.46 20.41 -7.02
C TYR A 486 -6.04 19.97 -6.68
N ALA A 487 -5.82 18.66 -6.56
CA ALA A 487 -4.55 18.10 -6.10
C ALA A 487 -3.38 18.53 -6.98
N PHE A 488 -3.51 18.40 -8.30
CA PHE A 488 -2.43 18.77 -9.22
C PHE A 488 -2.28 20.29 -9.37
N LEU A 489 -3.37 21.07 -9.32
CA LEU A 489 -3.26 22.53 -9.36
C LEU A 489 -2.61 23.08 -8.08
N ILE A 490 -2.91 22.52 -6.91
CA ILE A 490 -2.25 22.89 -5.65
C ILE A 490 -0.75 22.63 -5.75
N GLU A 491 -0.32 21.43 -6.17
CA GLU A 491 1.11 21.14 -6.38
C GLU A 491 1.75 22.11 -7.37
N ALA A 492 1.08 22.39 -8.50
CA ALA A 492 1.55 23.30 -9.52
C ALA A 492 1.74 24.74 -9.02
N LEU A 493 0.80 25.25 -8.24
CA LEU A 493 0.86 26.60 -7.66
C LEU A 493 2.01 26.70 -6.65
N VAL A 494 2.24 25.67 -5.83
CA VAL A 494 3.41 25.60 -4.96
C VAL A 494 4.70 25.56 -5.79
N ASP A 495 4.75 24.79 -6.88
CA ASP A 495 5.92 24.72 -7.76
C ASP A 495 6.20 26.07 -8.46
N VAL A 496 5.17 26.78 -8.94
CA VAL A 496 5.29 28.12 -9.53
C VAL A 496 5.78 29.12 -8.49
N TYR A 497 5.30 29.03 -7.24
CA TYR A 497 5.83 29.84 -6.14
C TYR A 497 7.30 29.51 -5.85
N GLU A 498 7.67 28.24 -5.69
CA GLU A 498 9.03 27.82 -5.38
C GLU A 498 10.03 28.16 -6.50
N ALA A 499 9.58 28.12 -7.77
CA ALA A 499 10.36 28.58 -8.91
C ALA A 499 10.38 30.11 -9.00
N GLY A 500 9.29 30.79 -8.66
CA GLY A 500 9.06 32.19 -9.04
C GLY A 500 9.24 33.24 -7.96
N GLY A 501 8.96 32.89 -6.70
CA GLY A 501 8.89 33.78 -5.53
C GLY A 501 7.62 34.62 -5.42
N ALA A 502 6.63 34.42 -6.30
CA ALA A 502 5.38 35.18 -6.27
C ALA A 502 4.39 34.56 -5.26
N GLU A 503 4.34 35.13 -4.05
CA GLU A 503 3.58 34.59 -2.90
C GLU A 503 2.08 34.39 -3.18
N GLY A 504 1.48 35.16 -4.09
CA GLY A 504 0.08 35.02 -4.48
C GLY A 504 -0.29 33.59 -4.91
N TYR A 505 0.60 32.86 -5.58
CA TYR A 505 0.35 31.47 -5.96
C TYR A 505 0.29 30.53 -4.75
N LEU A 506 1.14 30.75 -3.73
CA LEU A 506 1.12 29.97 -2.49
C LEU A 506 -0.18 30.21 -1.70
N GLN A 507 -0.66 31.46 -1.67
CA GLN A 507 -1.93 31.82 -1.04
C GLN A 507 -3.13 31.19 -1.77
N GLU A 508 -3.11 31.14 -3.10
CA GLU A 508 -4.14 30.44 -3.87
C GLU A 508 -4.08 28.92 -3.68
N ALA A 509 -2.87 28.34 -3.55
CA ALA A 509 -2.71 26.93 -3.21
C ALA A 509 -3.32 26.60 -1.83
N GLU A 510 -3.13 27.46 -0.83
CA GLU A 510 -3.76 27.32 0.49
C GLU A 510 -5.30 27.37 0.39
N ARG A 511 -5.86 28.36 -0.33
CA ARG A 511 -7.32 28.47 -0.50
C ARG A 511 -7.93 27.25 -1.18
N LEU A 512 -7.28 26.74 -2.23
CA LEU A 512 -7.71 25.52 -2.91
C LEU A 512 -7.55 24.29 -2.02
N ALA A 513 -6.50 24.21 -1.20
CA ALA A 513 -6.31 23.13 -0.25
C ALA A 513 -7.41 23.09 0.81
N GLU A 514 -7.83 24.25 1.34
CA GLU A 514 -8.97 24.31 2.26
C GLU A 514 -10.27 23.89 1.58
N LYS A 515 -10.51 24.34 0.34
CA LYS A 515 -11.70 23.92 -0.41
C LYS A 515 -11.71 22.42 -0.70
N MET A 516 -10.55 21.86 -1.02
CA MET A 516 -10.35 20.43 -1.23
C MET A 516 -10.64 19.63 0.05
N ARG A 517 -10.16 20.08 1.22
CA ARG A 517 -10.42 19.43 2.51
C ARG A 517 -11.91 19.46 2.87
N GLU A 518 -12.58 20.59 2.63
CA GLU A 518 -14.02 20.74 2.87
C GLU A 518 -14.84 19.77 1.99
N ASP A 519 -14.58 19.77 0.69
CA ASP A 519 -15.43 19.10 -0.28
C ASP A 519 -15.08 17.60 -0.48
N PHE A 520 -13.84 17.17 -0.25
CA PHE A 520 -13.37 15.83 -0.64
C PHE A 520 -12.88 14.93 0.50
N ALA A 521 -12.58 15.46 1.69
CA ALA A 521 -12.01 14.65 2.78
C ALA A 521 -12.95 13.51 3.24
N ALA A 522 -12.36 12.33 3.44
CA ALA A 522 -13.02 11.14 3.98
C ALA A 522 -12.73 10.99 5.49
N GLU A 523 -13.71 10.44 6.23
CA GLU A 523 -13.59 10.23 7.69
C GLU A 523 -12.48 9.23 8.04
N GLU A 524 -12.28 8.21 7.20
CA GLU A 524 -11.24 7.18 7.39
C GLU A 524 -9.84 7.62 6.93
N GLY A 525 -9.68 8.88 6.49
CA GLY A 525 -8.43 9.43 5.94
C GLY A 525 -8.39 9.42 4.40
N GLY A 526 -7.60 10.32 3.80
CA GLY A 526 -7.60 10.53 2.35
C GLY A 526 -8.85 11.25 1.86
N PHE A 527 -9.11 11.13 0.56
CA PHE A 527 -10.07 11.94 -0.18
C PHE A 527 -10.88 11.10 -1.17
N PHE A 528 -12.14 11.46 -1.36
CA PHE A 528 -12.98 10.94 -2.44
C PHE A 528 -12.64 11.61 -3.78
N SER A 529 -12.91 10.96 -4.91
CA SER A 529 -12.64 11.56 -6.22
C SER A 529 -13.63 12.69 -6.59
N THR A 530 -14.85 12.66 -6.06
CA THR A 530 -15.90 13.68 -6.30
C THR A 530 -16.16 14.54 -5.07
N ALA A 531 -16.66 15.76 -5.24
CA ALA A 531 -17.00 16.69 -4.15
C ALA A 531 -18.26 16.28 -3.36
N ARG A 532 -18.42 16.78 -2.14
CA ARG A 532 -19.70 16.71 -1.39
C ARG A 532 -20.78 17.46 -2.17
N GLY A 533 -21.89 16.77 -2.45
CA GLY A 533 -23.01 17.32 -3.22
C GLY A 533 -22.84 17.24 -4.74
N HIS A 534 -21.78 16.57 -5.23
CA HIS A 534 -21.69 16.16 -6.62
C HIS A 534 -22.81 15.17 -6.98
N GLU A 535 -23.06 14.96 -8.28
CA GLU A 535 -23.98 13.92 -8.78
C GLU A 535 -23.71 12.57 -8.09
N SER A 536 -24.78 11.94 -7.58
CA SER A 536 -24.69 10.67 -6.86
C SER A 536 -24.66 9.49 -7.84
N LEU A 537 -23.55 8.74 -7.82
CA LEU A 537 -23.37 7.48 -8.55
C LEU A 537 -23.58 6.26 -7.64
N ILE A 538 -23.58 5.06 -8.22
CA ILE A 538 -23.75 3.78 -7.50
C ILE A 538 -22.75 3.59 -6.34
N VAL A 539 -21.54 4.13 -6.50
CA VAL A 539 -20.47 4.23 -5.50
C VAL A 539 -19.74 5.56 -5.65
N ARG A 540 -19.20 6.10 -4.55
CA ARG A 540 -18.31 7.26 -4.59
C ARG A 540 -16.86 6.76 -4.59
N PRO A 541 -16.13 6.86 -5.70
CA PRO A 541 -14.80 6.25 -5.81
C PRO A 541 -13.78 6.93 -4.90
N ARG A 542 -12.80 6.13 -4.48
CA ARG A 542 -11.58 6.53 -3.77
C ARG A 542 -10.42 5.77 -4.40
N GLU A 543 -9.53 6.48 -5.07
CA GLU A 543 -8.37 5.88 -5.72
C GLU A 543 -7.10 6.17 -4.90
N GLY A 544 -6.34 5.12 -4.59
CA GLY A 544 -5.06 5.24 -3.88
C GLY A 544 -3.81 4.85 -4.69
N HIS A 545 -3.98 4.10 -5.78
CA HIS A 545 -2.87 3.60 -6.59
C HIS A 545 -2.56 4.55 -7.75
N ASP A 546 -1.34 4.48 -8.27
CA ASP A 546 -0.95 5.22 -9.47
C ASP A 546 -1.45 4.50 -10.72
N GLY A 547 -2.03 5.26 -11.65
CA GLY A 547 -2.44 4.81 -12.98
C GLY A 547 -1.54 5.39 -14.07
N ALA A 548 -2.15 5.80 -15.19
CA ALA A 548 -1.44 6.58 -16.23
C ALA A 548 -1.02 7.97 -15.72
N ILE A 549 -1.76 8.49 -14.74
CA ILE A 549 -1.42 9.67 -13.95
C ILE A 549 -1.19 9.27 -12.49
N PRO A 550 -0.46 10.07 -11.69
CA PRO A 550 -0.25 9.78 -10.28
C PRO A 550 -1.57 9.80 -9.50
N SER A 551 -1.65 9.04 -8.41
CA SER A 551 -2.83 9.06 -7.54
C SER A 551 -3.15 10.49 -7.08
N ALA A 552 -4.37 10.96 -7.33
CA ALA A 552 -4.83 12.27 -6.89
C ALA A 552 -4.83 12.38 -5.35
N ASN A 553 -5.09 11.27 -4.64
CA ASN A 553 -4.97 11.20 -3.18
C ASN A 553 -3.53 11.46 -2.71
N ALA A 554 -2.56 10.82 -3.37
CA ALA A 554 -1.16 10.98 -3.04
C ALA A 554 -0.61 12.38 -3.41
N ALA A 555 -1.09 12.94 -4.52
CA ALA A 555 -0.79 14.32 -4.92
C ALA A 555 -1.34 15.35 -3.93
N ALA A 556 -2.60 15.18 -3.50
CA ALA A 556 -3.21 16.00 -2.45
C ALA A 556 -2.40 15.91 -1.15
N ALA A 557 -2.00 14.70 -0.74
CA ALA A 557 -1.17 14.49 0.44
C ALA A 557 0.20 15.20 0.32
N LEU A 558 0.86 15.16 -0.85
CA LEU A 558 2.13 15.86 -1.07
C LEU A 558 1.95 17.39 -1.01
N GLY A 559 0.90 17.91 -1.63
CA GLY A 559 0.55 19.34 -1.59
C GLY A 559 0.35 19.82 -0.15
N LEU A 560 -0.45 19.09 0.64
CA LEU A 560 -0.68 19.38 2.06
C LEU A 560 0.59 19.28 2.90
N ALA A 561 1.44 18.27 2.65
CA ALA A 561 2.72 18.14 3.33
C ALA A 561 3.64 19.33 3.05
N ARG A 562 3.74 19.80 1.80
CA ARG A 562 4.56 20.98 1.45
C ARG A 562 3.98 22.27 2.03
N LEU A 563 2.67 22.47 1.94
CA LEU A 563 1.98 23.62 2.54
C LEU A 563 2.18 23.66 4.06
N SER A 564 2.17 22.50 4.73
CA SER A 564 2.39 22.41 6.18
C SER A 564 3.72 23.04 6.62
N HIS A 565 4.78 22.91 5.81
CA HIS A 565 6.08 23.50 6.12
C HIS A 565 6.17 24.97 5.70
N HIS A 566 5.58 25.36 4.56
CA HIS A 566 5.57 26.76 4.15
C HIS A 566 4.77 27.64 5.12
N LEU A 567 3.68 27.11 5.70
CA LEU A 567 2.71 27.83 6.52
C LEU A 567 2.83 27.53 8.03
N ASP A 568 3.72 26.63 8.43
CA ASP A 568 3.87 26.15 9.82
C ASP A 568 2.56 25.57 10.40
N ARG A 569 1.94 24.64 9.66
CA ARG A 569 0.61 24.08 9.97
C ARG A 569 0.62 22.58 10.19
N ALA A 570 0.61 22.17 11.46
CA ALA A 570 0.62 20.76 11.86
C ALA A 570 -0.61 19.98 11.36
N ASP A 571 -1.78 20.61 11.26
CA ASP A 571 -3.01 19.93 10.84
C ASP A 571 -2.96 19.47 9.36
N LEU A 572 -2.32 20.25 8.48
CA LEU A 572 -2.09 19.85 7.08
C LEU A 572 -1.11 18.67 6.99
N ARG A 573 -0.09 18.64 7.86
CA ARG A 573 0.86 17.52 7.96
C ARG A 573 0.16 16.23 8.43
N GLU A 574 -0.74 16.36 9.40
CA GLU A 574 -1.54 15.24 9.90
C GLU A 574 -2.47 14.67 8.83
N ASP A 575 -3.16 15.54 8.07
CA ASP A 575 -4.00 15.13 6.93
C ASP A 575 -3.20 14.38 5.86
N ALA A 576 -2.00 14.86 5.52
CA ALA A 576 -1.09 14.15 4.60
C ALA A 576 -0.72 12.75 5.11
N GLY A 577 -0.39 12.63 6.40
CA GLY A 577 -0.13 11.35 7.04
C GLY A 577 -1.34 10.42 7.05
N ARG A 578 -2.55 10.93 7.33
CA ARG A 578 -3.79 10.13 7.27
C ARG A 578 -4.07 9.63 5.85
N ALA A 579 -3.84 10.45 4.83
CA ALA A 579 -4.06 10.08 3.44
C ALA A 579 -3.18 8.89 3.01
N VAL A 580 -1.91 8.87 3.41
CA VAL A 580 -1.01 7.71 3.16
C VAL A 580 -1.48 6.48 3.95
N ARG A 581 -1.81 6.64 5.23
CA ARG A 581 -2.24 5.53 6.10
C ARG A 581 -3.55 4.89 5.67
N ALA A 582 -4.44 5.63 5.02
CA ALA A 582 -5.67 5.08 4.43
C ALA A 582 -5.37 3.93 3.45
N TRP A 583 -4.19 3.91 2.85
CA TRP A 583 -3.74 2.89 1.91
C TRP A 583 -2.62 2.00 2.46
N GLY A 584 -2.31 2.05 3.76
CA GLY A 584 -1.13 1.39 4.35
C GLY A 584 -1.06 -0.13 4.10
N LYS A 585 -2.19 -0.84 4.27
CA LYS A 585 -2.29 -2.28 3.94
C LYS A 585 -2.08 -2.57 2.45
N ALA A 586 -2.64 -1.74 1.57
CA ALA A 586 -2.49 -1.89 0.12
C ALA A 586 -1.06 -1.60 -0.33
N ILE A 587 -0.42 -0.57 0.24
CA ILE A 587 0.99 -0.24 0.04
C ILE A 587 1.87 -1.39 0.49
N ALA A 588 1.61 -2.00 1.64
CA ALA A 588 2.40 -3.15 2.11
C ALA A 588 2.31 -4.35 1.15
N ARG A 589 1.13 -4.59 0.57
CA ARG A 589 0.89 -5.70 -0.37
C ARG A 589 1.49 -5.45 -1.75
N GLN A 590 1.32 -4.25 -2.31
CA GLN A 590 1.71 -3.93 -3.69
C GLN A 590 2.42 -2.55 -3.77
N PRO A 591 3.57 -2.37 -3.10
CA PRO A 591 4.21 -1.06 -2.94
C PRO A 591 4.58 -0.38 -4.27
N ARG A 592 4.92 -1.16 -5.31
CA ARG A 592 5.26 -0.61 -6.64
C ARG A 592 4.12 0.16 -7.32
N SER A 593 2.86 -0.10 -6.94
CA SER A 593 1.68 0.58 -7.49
C SER A 593 1.32 1.88 -6.76
N PHE A 594 2.13 2.29 -5.78
CA PHE A 594 1.91 3.46 -4.93
C PHE A 594 3.15 4.37 -4.89
N ALA A 595 3.83 4.52 -6.03
CA ALA A 595 5.05 5.30 -6.16
C ALA A 595 4.89 6.77 -5.70
N LYS A 596 3.78 7.44 -6.05
CA LYS A 596 3.51 8.81 -5.57
C LYS A 596 3.27 8.84 -4.06
N SER A 597 2.54 7.87 -3.50
CA SER A 597 2.35 7.76 -2.04
C SER A 597 3.67 7.51 -1.32
N LEU A 598 4.55 6.68 -1.89
CA LEU A 598 5.89 6.44 -1.34
C LEU A 598 6.81 7.67 -1.44
N ALA A 599 6.60 8.55 -2.43
CA ALA A 599 7.24 9.87 -2.45
C ALA A 599 6.77 10.77 -1.30
N VAL A 600 5.48 10.71 -0.93
CA VAL A 600 4.95 11.39 0.28
C VAL A 600 5.57 10.79 1.54
N VAL A 601 5.67 9.45 1.62
CA VAL A 601 6.33 8.76 2.74
C VAL A 601 7.77 9.23 2.90
N ASP A 602 8.54 9.24 1.80
CA ASP A 602 9.92 9.73 1.78
C ASP A 602 10.02 11.17 2.32
N PHE A 603 9.14 12.05 1.85
CA PHE A 603 9.06 13.44 2.28
C PHE A 603 8.75 13.58 3.77
N LEU A 604 7.73 12.88 4.28
CA LEU A 604 7.30 12.97 5.68
C LEU A 604 8.30 12.33 6.65
N LEU A 605 9.02 11.28 6.23
CA LEU A 605 10.04 10.60 7.04
C LEU A 605 11.36 11.37 7.09
N GLU A 606 11.81 11.94 5.97
CA GLU A 606 13.07 12.70 5.93
C GLU A 606 12.91 14.15 6.42
N GLY A 607 11.73 14.72 6.21
CA GLY A 607 11.53 16.17 6.24
C GLY A 607 12.20 16.88 5.05
N PRO A 608 11.72 18.07 4.67
CA PRO A 608 12.33 18.83 3.60
C PRO A 608 13.67 19.47 4.02
N VAL A 609 14.55 19.66 3.04
CA VAL A 609 15.54 20.74 3.13
C VAL A 609 14.83 22.06 2.86
N GLU A 610 14.90 22.98 3.81
CA GLU A 610 14.23 24.28 3.75
C GLU A 610 15.20 25.32 3.18
N LEU A 611 14.88 25.87 2.02
CA LEU A 611 15.76 26.78 1.28
C LEU A 611 15.15 28.18 1.26
N ALA A 612 15.74 29.11 2.01
CA ALA A 612 15.29 30.50 2.03
C ALA A 612 16.28 31.39 1.28
N PHE A 613 15.84 31.88 0.13
CA PHE A 613 16.57 32.87 -0.67
C PHE A 613 16.19 34.27 -0.23
N VAL A 614 17.18 35.06 0.19
CA VAL A 614 17.01 36.49 0.51
C VAL A 614 17.82 37.32 -0.47
N GLY A 615 17.15 38.17 -1.24
CA GLY A 615 17.75 39.00 -2.28
C GLY A 615 16.78 39.29 -3.41
N ARG A 616 17.21 40.14 -4.34
CA ARG A 616 16.36 40.56 -5.46
C ARG A 616 16.62 39.70 -6.68
N ARG A 617 15.54 39.24 -7.33
CA ARG A 617 15.62 38.49 -8.58
C ARG A 617 16.26 39.34 -9.69
N GLY A 618 17.07 38.70 -10.54
CA GLY A 618 17.86 39.36 -11.56
C GLY A 618 19.22 39.89 -11.07
N GLU A 619 19.48 39.94 -9.76
CA GLU A 619 20.82 40.23 -9.26
C GLU A 619 21.77 39.04 -9.52
N PRO A 620 23.00 39.27 -10.01
CA PRO A 620 23.91 38.18 -10.38
C PRO A 620 24.18 37.17 -9.25
N GLY A 621 24.31 37.66 -8.01
CA GLY A 621 24.55 36.78 -6.85
C GLY A 621 23.35 35.90 -6.50
N PHE A 622 22.13 36.45 -6.61
CA PHE A 622 20.89 35.73 -6.36
C PHE A 622 20.67 34.64 -7.43
N GLU A 623 20.84 34.98 -8.70
CA GLU A 623 20.69 34.01 -9.81
C GLU A 623 21.77 32.92 -9.78
N ALA A 624 22.99 33.25 -9.36
CA ALA A 624 24.05 32.26 -9.18
C ALA A 624 23.71 31.24 -8.09
N LEU A 625 23.18 31.68 -6.95
CA LEU A 625 22.72 30.80 -5.87
C LEU A 625 21.56 29.91 -6.34
N ARG A 626 20.56 30.50 -7.02
CA ARG A 626 19.40 29.76 -7.55
C ARG A 626 19.81 28.69 -8.55
N ARG A 627 20.72 29.01 -9.48
CA ARG A 627 21.22 28.07 -10.48
C ARG A 627 21.98 26.90 -9.85
N GLU A 628 22.77 27.16 -8.81
CA GLU A 628 23.48 26.07 -8.11
C GLU A 628 22.50 25.14 -7.41
N VAL A 629 21.51 25.68 -6.69
CA VAL A 629 20.44 24.86 -6.07
C VAL A 629 19.65 24.10 -7.14
N GLY A 630 19.36 24.74 -8.27
CA GLY A 630 18.69 24.16 -9.44
C GLY A 630 19.33 22.87 -9.95
N ARG A 631 20.67 22.79 -9.90
CA ARG A 631 21.46 21.65 -10.38
C ARG A 631 21.51 20.46 -9.43
N ARG A 632 20.96 20.57 -8.22
CA ARG A 632 21.01 19.51 -7.21
C ARG A 632 19.70 18.73 -7.18
N TYR A 633 19.81 17.40 -7.12
CA TYR A 633 18.66 16.54 -6.90
C TYR A 633 18.21 16.59 -5.44
N LEU A 634 17.20 17.43 -5.18
CA LEU A 634 16.59 17.63 -3.87
C LEU A 634 15.09 17.32 -3.96
N PRO A 635 14.68 16.04 -3.91
CA PRO A 635 13.28 15.66 -4.09
C PRO A 635 12.42 15.89 -2.83
N ASN A 636 13.05 16.11 -1.66
CA ASN A 636 12.42 16.56 -0.42
C ASN A 636 12.94 17.95 -0.07
N ARG A 637 12.30 18.97 -0.62
CA ARG A 637 12.67 20.37 -0.42
C ARG A 637 11.43 21.24 -0.31
N ILE A 638 11.64 22.42 0.26
CA ILE A 638 10.76 23.59 0.09
C ILE A 638 11.64 24.81 -0.20
N VAL A 639 11.11 25.75 -0.99
CA VAL A 639 11.85 26.97 -1.37
C VAL A 639 11.03 28.22 -1.07
N ALA A 640 11.58 29.12 -0.26
CA ALA A 640 10.98 30.42 0.01
C ALA A 640 11.87 31.56 -0.53
N HIS A 641 11.22 32.62 -1.02
CA HIS A 641 11.91 33.79 -1.59
C HIS A 641 11.51 35.05 -0.82
N HIS A 642 12.49 35.87 -0.49
CA HIS A 642 12.26 37.17 0.13
C HIS A 642 13.06 38.25 -0.59
N ASP A 643 12.34 39.23 -1.15
CA ASP A 643 12.94 40.50 -1.58
C ASP A 643 12.84 41.50 -0.41
N PRO A 644 13.98 41.91 0.21
CA PRO A 644 13.97 42.84 1.32
C PRO A 644 13.36 44.22 1.00
N SER A 645 13.25 44.57 -0.29
CA SER A 645 12.60 45.83 -0.72
C SER A 645 11.07 45.76 -0.71
N ALA A 646 10.49 44.56 -0.62
CA ALA A 646 9.05 44.34 -0.62
C ALA A 646 8.39 44.46 0.77
N GLY A 647 9.16 44.82 1.81
CA GLY A 647 8.69 44.89 3.19
C GLY A 647 9.08 43.66 4.01
N PRO A 648 8.52 43.45 5.22
CA PRO A 648 8.81 42.28 6.05
C PRO A 648 8.22 41.00 5.42
N PRO A 649 8.87 39.83 5.61
CA PRO A 649 8.33 38.57 5.09
C PRO A 649 7.07 38.15 5.86
N SER A 650 6.14 37.50 5.16
CA SER A 650 4.92 36.90 5.72
C SER A 650 5.14 35.46 6.19
N LEU A 651 6.01 34.70 5.51
CA LEU A 651 6.19 33.27 5.77
C LEU A 651 7.09 32.99 6.98
N PRO A 652 6.74 32.00 7.84
CA PRO A 652 7.53 31.61 9.01
C PRO A 652 9.01 31.32 8.68
N LEU A 653 9.28 30.57 7.62
CA LEU A 653 10.64 30.19 7.21
C LEU A 653 11.53 31.42 6.92
N LEU A 654 10.95 32.54 6.50
CA LEU A 654 11.68 33.76 6.11
C LEU A 654 11.94 34.71 7.29
N GLN A 655 11.30 34.48 8.45
CA GLN A 655 11.45 35.35 9.61
C GLN A 655 12.90 35.40 10.10
N GLY A 656 13.40 36.62 10.34
CA GLY A 656 14.77 36.87 10.82
C GLY A 656 15.88 36.64 9.79
N LYS A 657 15.56 36.31 8.53
CA LYS A 657 16.55 36.13 7.45
C LYS A 657 16.76 37.44 6.70
N THR A 658 18.01 37.81 6.45
CA THR A 658 18.39 39.12 5.88
C THR A 658 19.51 38.98 4.84
N LEU A 659 19.87 40.08 4.18
CA LEU A 659 21.08 40.11 3.35
C LEU A 659 22.32 39.96 4.22
N VAL A 660 23.37 39.34 3.69
CA VAL A 660 24.66 39.20 4.39
C VAL A 660 25.68 40.13 3.76
N ASP A 661 26.15 41.11 4.53
CA ASP A 661 27.02 42.19 4.05
C ASP A 661 26.44 42.91 2.81
N GLY A 662 25.11 43.07 2.76
CA GLY A 662 24.40 43.67 1.62
C GLY A 662 24.31 42.78 0.37
N ARG A 663 24.73 41.52 0.44
CA ARG A 663 24.65 40.54 -0.66
C ARG A 663 23.48 39.58 -0.48
N ALA A 664 22.96 39.08 -1.60
CA ALA A 664 22.00 37.99 -1.62
C ALA A 664 22.54 36.77 -0.87
N ALA A 665 21.67 36.10 -0.11
CA ALA A 665 22.02 35.01 0.77
C ALA A 665 21.04 33.84 0.62
N LEU A 666 21.57 32.62 0.67
CA LEU A 666 20.83 31.38 0.80
C LEU A 666 20.97 30.87 2.25
N TYR A 667 19.84 30.66 2.90
CA TYR A 667 19.77 29.98 4.19
C TYR A 667 19.27 28.56 3.96
N VAL A 668 20.06 27.58 4.38
CA VAL A 668 19.72 26.16 4.32
C VAL A 668 19.35 25.72 5.73
N CYS A 669 18.08 25.34 5.93
CA CYS A 669 17.53 24.98 7.23
C CYS A 669 16.90 23.57 7.20
N ARG A 670 16.81 22.97 8.39
CA ARG A 670 16.07 21.75 8.68
C ARG A 670 15.49 21.88 10.08
N ASP A 671 14.23 21.51 10.26
CA ASP A 671 13.53 21.54 11.56
C ASP A 671 13.73 22.87 12.30
N TYR A 672 13.54 23.99 11.60
CA TYR A 672 13.69 25.36 12.13
C TYR A 672 15.12 25.75 12.56
N ALA A 673 16.12 24.91 12.31
CA ALA A 673 17.53 25.20 12.54
C ALA A 673 18.26 25.43 11.21
N CYS A 674 18.95 26.57 11.09
CA CYS A 674 19.67 26.94 9.87
C CYS A 674 21.18 26.81 10.01
N GLN A 675 21.85 26.41 8.93
CA GLN A 675 23.30 26.56 8.80
C GLN A 675 23.69 28.05 8.64
N ARG A 676 25.00 28.33 8.62
CA ARG A 676 25.49 29.67 8.29
C ARG A 676 25.02 30.07 6.88
N PRO A 677 24.56 31.31 6.67
CA PRO A 677 24.07 31.75 5.37
C PRO A 677 25.18 31.77 4.32
N VAL A 678 24.83 31.38 3.10
CA VAL A 678 25.74 31.24 1.97
C VAL A 678 25.49 32.38 0.97
N THR A 679 26.54 33.12 0.62
CA THR A 679 26.49 34.23 -0.36
C THR A 679 27.22 33.92 -1.66
N GLU A 680 27.92 32.79 -1.74
CA GLU A 680 28.71 32.36 -2.90
C GLU A 680 28.20 31.02 -3.41
N ALA A 681 27.90 30.93 -4.71
CA ALA A 681 27.35 29.72 -5.33
C ALA A 681 28.24 28.49 -5.15
N SER A 682 29.57 28.62 -5.22
CA SER A 682 30.50 27.50 -5.01
C SER A 682 30.34 26.83 -3.64
N LYS A 683 30.00 27.59 -2.61
CA LYS A 683 29.79 27.09 -1.23
C LYS A 683 28.38 26.56 -1.01
N ALA A 684 27.41 26.88 -1.86
CA ALA A 684 26.04 26.39 -1.73
C ALA A 684 25.96 24.89 -1.94
N GLY A 685 26.74 24.35 -2.88
CA GLY A 685 26.86 22.91 -3.09
C GLY A 685 27.39 22.16 -1.86
N GLU A 686 28.39 22.73 -1.17
CA GLU A 686 28.95 22.17 0.06
C GLU A 686 27.92 22.20 1.22
N ALA A 687 27.20 23.31 1.40
CA ALA A 687 26.17 23.43 2.42
C ALA A 687 25.06 22.38 2.23
N LEU A 688 24.64 22.15 0.99
CA LEU A 688 23.64 21.13 0.64
C LEU A 688 24.17 19.69 0.76
N ALA A 689 25.47 19.48 0.53
CA ALA A 689 26.13 18.17 0.67
C ALA A 689 26.51 17.82 2.11
N SER A 690 26.71 18.84 2.96
CA SER A 690 27.02 18.68 4.39
C SER A 690 25.80 18.09 5.11
N ARG A 691 25.71 16.76 5.09
CA ARG A 691 24.89 16.02 6.04
C ARG A 691 25.38 16.42 7.43
N GLN A 692 24.64 17.25 8.15
CA GLN A 692 24.52 16.95 9.58
C GLN A 692 23.76 15.62 9.60
N PRO A 693 24.40 14.50 9.98
CA PRO A 693 23.62 13.33 10.30
C PRO A 693 22.59 13.79 11.34
N ALA A 694 21.31 13.47 11.10
CA ALA A 694 20.41 13.26 12.22
C ALA A 694 21.23 12.42 13.21
N SER A 695 21.46 12.99 14.39
CA SER A 695 22.42 12.59 15.42
C SER A 695 22.87 11.12 15.37
N GLU A 696 24.12 10.86 15.76
CA GLU A 696 24.70 9.55 16.10
C GLU A 696 23.90 8.68 17.12
N ALA A 697 22.62 8.94 17.35
CA ALA A 697 21.66 7.96 17.83
C ALA A 697 21.10 7.19 16.61
N GLY A 698 21.49 5.92 16.46
CA GLY A 698 21.06 5.02 15.38
C GLY A 698 19.56 4.66 15.39
N SER A 699 18.65 5.63 15.48
CA SER A 699 17.21 5.42 15.37
C SER A 699 16.73 5.76 13.95
N THR A 700 16.28 4.73 13.23
CA THR A 700 15.44 4.89 12.02
C THR A 700 14.25 5.79 12.37
N PRO A 701 13.88 6.79 11.54
CA PRO A 701 12.67 7.58 11.77
C PRO A 701 11.46 6.63 11.95
N PRO A 702 10.59 6.87 12.94
CA PRO A 702 9.46 5.98 13.17
C PRO A 702 8.61 5.93 11.89
N PRO A 703 8.06 4.76 11.51
CA PRO A 703 7.18 4.65 10.35
C PRO A 703 5.97 5.58 10.51
N LEU A 704 5.33 5.95 9.41
CA LEU A 704 4.06 6.68 9.43
C LEU A 704 2.96 5.74 9.96
N GLY A 705 2.92 5.59 11.28
CA GLY A 705 1.85 4.95 12.04
C GLY A 705 0.80 5.97 12.50
N GLU A 706 -0.30 5.50 13.08
CA GLU A 706 -1.17 6.36 13.88
C GLU A 706 -0.34 7.01 15.01
N ALA A 707 -0.71 8.22 15.44
CA ALA A 707 -0.02 8.90 16.53
C ALA A 707 0.04 7.98 17.75
N ARG A 708 1.23 7.79 18.31
CA ARG A 708 1.40 6.94 19.50
C ARG A 708 0.61 7.56 20.64
N LEU A 709 -0.13 6.73 21.37
CA LEU A 709 -0.82 7.14 22.57
C LEU A 709 0.23 7.52 23.62
N ALA A 710 0.20 8.78 24.03
CA ALA A 710 1.01 9.28 25.12
C ALA A 710 0.54 8.68 26.46
N GLY A 711 1.50 8.56 27.39
CA GLY A 711 1.23 8.06 28.73
C GLY A 711 1.34 6.55 28.89
N ALA A 712 1.17 6.13 30.15
CA ALA A 712 1.30 4.75 30.61
C ALA A 712 0.31 4.51 31.76
N ALA A 713 0.12 3.25 32.15
CA ALA A 713 -0.72 2.89 33.29
C ALA A 713 -0.27 3.62 34.57
N THR A 714 -1.21 4.29 35.24
CA THR A 714 -0.95 4.99 36.51
C THR A 714 -1.71 4.36 37.67
N ALA A 715 -1.20 4.52 38.89
CA ALA A 715 -1.84 4.01 40.10
C ALA A 715 -3.26 4.57 40.26
N GLU A 716 -3.42 5.88 40.01
CA GLU A 716 -4.69 6.59 40.14
C GLU A 716 -5.71 6.12 39.10
N ALA A 717 -5.31 6.01 37.83
CA ALA A 717 -6.21 5.67 36.75
C ALA A 717 -6.60 4.18 36.77
N THR A 718 -5.64 3.27 37.00
CA THR A 718 -5.95 1.83 37.12
C THR A 718 -6.85 1.53 38.34
N SER A 719 -6.63 2.22 39.47
CA SER A 719 -7.51 2.14 40.64
C SER A 719 -8.90 2.73 40.36
N ALA A 720 -8.97 3.83 39.60
CA ALA A 720 -10.25 4.41 39.17
C ALA A 720 -11.01 3.48 38.21
N TYR A 721 -10.31 2.81 37.29
CA TYR A 721 -10.90 1.79 36.43
C TYR A 721 -11.53 0.68 37.27
N ALA A 722 -10.78 0.12 38.23
CA ALA A 722 -11.28 -0.94 39.12
C ALA A 722 -12.56 -0.52 39.87
N ARG A 723 -12.61 0.70 40.41
CA ARG A 723 -13.80 1.23 41.12
C ARG A 723 -15.05 1.37 40.24
N ARG A 724 -14.90 1.59 38.92
CA ARG A 724 -16.05 1.71 38.01
C ARG A 724 -16.69 0.37 37.66
N GLN A 725 -15.96 -0.72 37.84
CA GLN A 725 -16.40 -2.04 37.40
C GLN A 725 -17.26 -2.73 38.47
N ARG A 726 -18.33 -3.42 38.05
CA ARG A 726 -19.34 -4.03 38.94
C ARG A 726 -18.85 -5.28 39.71
N ALA A 727 -17.56 -5.57 39.68
CA ALA A 727 -16.96 -6.77 40.29
C ALA A 727 -16.62 -6.62 41.79
N GLY A 728 -16.81 -5.44 42.39
CA GLY A 728 -16.46 -5.17 43.79
C GLY A 728 -14.94 -5.12 44.05
N GLU A 729 -14.53 -4.84 45.29
CA GLU A 729 -13.10 -4.79 45.69
C GLU A 729 -12.38 -6.14 45.55
N THR A 730 -13.10 -7.25 45.39
CA THR A 730 -12.55 -8.62 45.39
C THR A 730 -11.96 -9.08 44.05
N GLY A 731 -12.29 -8.40 42.95
CA GLY A 731 -11.86 -8.75 41.59
C GLY A 731 -10.52 -8.13 41.17
N TYR A 732 -9.99 -7.20 41.96
CA TYR A 732 -8.80 -6.40 41.62
C TYR A 732 -7.80 -6.42 42.77
N GLY A 733 -6.52 -6.27 42.45
CA GLY A 733 -5.45 -6.23 43.44
C GLY A 733 -4.22 -5.47 42.96
N PRO A 734 -3.21 -5.27 43.83
CA PRO A 734 -1.96 -4.65 43.44
C PRO A 734 -1.18 -5.57 42.48
N LEU A 735 -0.66 -4.99 41.40
CA LEU A 735 0.27 -5.67 40.49
C LEU A 735 1.70 -5.61 41.07
N GLY A 736 1.95 -6.40 42.12
CA GLY A 736 3.22 -6.37 42.87
C GLY A 736 3.55 -4.96 43.36
N ARG A 737 4.82 -4.55 43.23
CA ARG A 737 5.32 -3.19 43.55
C ARG A 737 5.41 -2.27 42.31
N THR A 738 4.64 -2.53 41.26
CA THR A 738 4.58 -1.63 40.08
C THR A 738 3.81 -0.34 40.37
N GLY A 739 2.95 -0.34 41.39
CA GLY A 739 2.03 0.75 41.72
C GLY A 739 0.68 0.68 41.01
N ALA A 740 0.52 -0.17 39.98
CA ALA A 740 -0.73 -0.34 39.26
C ALA A 740 -1.70 -1.30 39.99
N THR A 741 -3.00 -1.06 39.82
CA THR A 741 -4.07 -2.00 40.23
C THR A 741 -4.48 -2.83 39.00
N CYS A 742 -4.41 -4.16 39.08
CA CYS A 742 -4.82 -5.05 37.99
C CYS A 742 -6.04 -5.89 38.37
N SER A 743 -6.84 -6.26 37.37
CA SER A 743 -7.84 -7.32 37.48
C SER A 743 -7.14 -8.66 37.77
N ARG A 744 -7.79 -9.54 38.55
CA ARG A 744 -7.29 -10.90 38.81
C ARG A 744 -7.29 -11.78 37.55
N ILE A 745 -8.07 -11.39 36.54
CA ILE A 745 -8.10 -11.98 35.20
C ILE A 745 -7.60 -10.96 34.18
N GLY A 746 -6.61 -11.35 33.39
CA GLY A 746 -6.09 -10.63 32.24
C GLY A 746 -6.20 -11.51 30.99
N PHE A 747 -5.86 -10.95 29.82
CA PHE A 747 -5.96 -11.68 28.56
C PHE A 747 -4.66 -11.72 27.77
N GLY A 748 -4.31 -12.91 27.26
CA GLY A 748 -3.15 -13.20 26.43
C GLY A 748 -3.48 -13.29 24.95
N GLY A 749 -2.64 -12.68 24.11
CA GLY A 749 -2.78 -12.58 22.66
C GLY A 749 -2.25 -13.77 21.85
N TYR A 750 -2.00 -14.92 22.48
CA TYR A 750 -1.48 -16.10 21.78
C TYR A 750 -2.53 -16.71 20.82
N ARG A 751 -2.20 -16.75 19.53
CA ARG A 751 -3.10 -17.09 18.40
C ARG A 751 -4.26 -16.10 18.23
N VAL A 752 -3.96 -14.83 18.41
CA VAL A 752 -4.86 -13.71 18.14
C VAL A 752 -4.18 -12.80 17.10
N ASP A 753 -4.93 -12.30 16.13
CA ASP A 753 -4.44 -11.49 15.00
C ASP A 753 -5.36 -10.29 14.73
N ASP A 754 -4.85 -9.35 13.94
CA ASP A 754 -5.51 -8.11 13.51
C ASP A 754 -6.43 -8.26 12.28
N GLU A 755 -6.49 -9.46 11.71
CA GLU A 755 -7.27 -9.76 10.50
C GLU A 755 -8.65 -10.35 10.81
N THR A 756 -8.80 -11.01 11.95
CA THR A 756 -10.04 -11.67 12.36
C THR A 756 -10.96 -10.72 13.13
N PRO A 757 -12.18 -10.40 12.64
CA PRO A 757 -13.09 -9.47 13.32
C PRO A 757 -13.51 -9.90 14.73
N GLU A 758 -13.67 -11.20 14.96
CA GLU A 758 -14.06 -11.75 16.26
C GLU A 758 -13.03 -11.48 17.36
N HIS A 759 -11.73 -11.52 17.01
CA HIS A 759 -10.64 -11.19 17.93
C HIS A 759 -10.72 -9.74 18.43
N ARG A 760 -11.05 -8.81 17.53
CA ARG A 760 -11.24 -7.39 17.85
C ARG A 760 -12.38 -7.20 18.82
N GLU A 761 -13.52 -7.83 18.57
CA GLU A 761 -14.69 -7.70 19.43
C GLU A 761 -14.46 -8.34 20.80
N ALA A 762 -13.80 -9.49 20.86
CA ALA A 762 -13.41 -10.14 22.11
C ALA A 762 -12.49 -9.24 22.97
N LEU A 763 -11.48 -8.60 22.38
CA LEU A 763 -10.60 -7.67 23.10
C LEU A 763 -11.35 -6.39 23.55
N ARG A 764 -12.20 -5.81 22.69
CA ARG A 764 -13.07 -4.68 23.09
C ARG A 764 -13.94 -5.07 24.28
N ARG A 765 -14.57 -6.24 24.20
CA ARG A 765 -15.41 -6.79 25.27
C ARG A 765 -14.61 -6.97 26.56
N ALA A 766 -13.41 -7.51 26.51
CA ALA A 766 -12.55 -7.69 27.68
C ALA A 766 -12.23 -6.37 28.39
N LEU A 767 -11.78 -5.36 27.63
CA LEU A 767 -11.39 -4.04 28.15
C LEU A 767 -12.58 -3.24 28.70
N LEU A 768 -13.78 -3.43 28.14
CA LEU A 768 -14.98 -2.73 28.59
C LEU A 768 -15.67 -3.44 29.76
N SER A 769 -15.51 -4.76 29.88
CA SER A 769 -16.21 -5.60 30.87
C SER A 769 -15.40 -5.95 32.11
N GLY A 770 -14.19 -5.41 32.29
CA GLY A 770 -13.47 -5.45 33.57
C GLY A 770 -12.08 -6.08 33.56
N SER A 771 -11.48 -6.37 32.40
CA SER A 771 -10.04 -6.66 32.35
C SER A 771 -9.27 -5.40 32.00
N ASN A 772 -8.24 -5.07 32.78
CA ASN A 772 -7.34 -3.97 32.48
C ASN A 772 -5.89 -4.40 32.28
N LEU A 773 -5.62 -5.70 32.12
CA LEU A 773 -4.28 -6.22 31.82
C LEU A 773 -4.32 -7.08 30.57
N ILE A 774 -3.56 -6.65 29.56
CA ILE A 774 -3.42 -7.32 28.27
C ILE A 774 -1.97 -7.73 28.07
N ASP A 775 -1.78 -8.98 27.64
CA ASP A 775 -0.50 -9.63 27.46
C ASP A 775 -0.33 -10.04 25.99
N THR A 776 0.70 -9.56 25.32
CA THR A 776 0.97 -9.82 23.89
C THR A 776 2.46 -10.02 23.66
N SER A 777 2.91 -10.26 22.43
CA SER A 777 4.32 -10.57 22.11
C SER A 777 4.64 -10.25 20.66
N THR A 778 5.90 -9.92 20.37
CA THR A 778 6.37 -9.61 19.01
C THR A 778 6.22 -10.76 18.02
N ASN A 779 6.20 -12.01 18.48
CA ASN A 779 6.07 -13.21 17.66
C ASN A 779 4.64 -13.76 17.58
N TYR A 780 3.70 -13.27 18.38
CA TYR A 780 2.31 -13.74 18.28
C TYR A 780 1.73 -13.22 16.97
N THR A 781 1.43 -14.15 16.06
CA THR A 781 0.92 -13.88 14.70
C THR A 781 1.80 -12.87 13.94
N ASP A 782 3.12 -13.00 14.10
CA ASP A 782 4.13 -12.08 13.53
C ASP A 782 3.87 -10.59 13.90
N GLY A 783 3.41 -10.38 15.13
CA GLY A 783 3.02 -9.09 15.68
C GLY A 783 1.60 -8.64 15.38
N GLY A 784 0.77 -9.48 14.74
CA GLY A 784 -0.66 -9.18 14.55
C GLY A 784 -1.38 -8.99 15.87
N SER A 785 -0.98 -9.71 16.91
CA SER A 785 -1.51 -9.50 18.26
C SER A 785 -1.19 -8.10 18.81
N GLU A 786 0.05 -7.60 18.62
CA GLU A 786 0.42 -6.25 19.07
C GLU A 786 -0.36 -5.17 18.31
N ARG A 787 -0.51 -5.34 17.00
CA ARG A 787 -1.31 -4.42 16.17
C ARG A 787 -2.76 -4.38 16.62
N LEU A 788 -3.38 -5.54 16.85
CA LEU A 788 -4.75 -5.62 17.34
C LEU A 788 -4.91 -4.88 18.68
N VAL A 789 -3.98 -5.11 19.62
CA VAL A 789 -4.01 -4.46 20.93
C VAL A 789 -3.90 -2.95 20.80
N GLY A 790 -2.94 -2.46 20.00
CA GLY A 790 -2.77 -1.04 19.75
C GLY A 790 -4.01 -0.39 19.13
N GLU A 791 -4.55 -0.99 18.07
CA GLU A 791 -5.73 -0.48 17.37
C GLU A 791 -6.98 -0.43 18.27
N VAL A 792 -7.24 -1.47 19.07
CA VAL A 792 -8.42 -1.50 19.95
C VAL A 792 -8.28 -0.48 21.08
N VAL A 793 -7.10 -0.36 21.70
CA VAL A 793 -6.87 0.62 22.77
C VAL A 793 -6.98 2.03 22.20
N ALA A 794 -6.36 2.32 21.05
CA ALA A 794 -6.42 3.64 20.40
C ALA A 794 -7.85 4.02 19.99
N ASP A 795 -8.62 3.07 19.45
CA ASP A 795 -10.02 3.31 19.09
C ASP A 795 -10.91 3.60 20.32
N LEU A 796 -10.76 2.83 21.40
CA LEU A 796 -11.52 3.07 22.64
C LEU A 796 -11.15 4.39 23.32
N VAL A 797 -9.87 4.79 23.25
CA VAL A 797 -9.39 6.09 23.76
C VAL A 797 -9.96 7.24 22.92
N ARG A 798 -9.91 7.15 21.59
CA ARG A 798 -10.50 8.17 20.69
C ARG A 798 -12.01 8.31 20.89
N GLN A 799 -12.72 7.21 21.15
CA GLN A 799 -14.16 7.23 21.46
C GLN A 799 -14.48 7.75 22.86
N GLY A 800 -13.48 8.08 23.69
CA GLY A 800 -13.67 8.51 25.08
C GLY A 800 -14.23 7.42 25.99
N ARG A 801 -14.16 6.14 25.58
CA ARG A 801 -14.69 4.99 26.33
C ARG A 801 -13.67 4.39 27.30
N LEU A 802 -12.40 4.72 27.13
CA LEU A 802 -11.27 4.24 27.90
C LEU A 802 -10.20 5.35 27.96
N ARG A 803 -9.38 5.39 29.00
CA ARG A 803 -8.16 6.22 29.01
C ARG A 803 -6.92 5.34 28.92
N ARG A 804 -5.85 5.79 28.24
CA ARG A 804 -4.61 5.01 28.07
C ARG A 804 -4.02 4.59 29.42
N GLU A 805 -4.10 5.45 30.42
CA GLU A 805 -3.55 5.24 31.76
C GLU A 805 -4.31 4.20 32.59
N GLU A 806 -5.45 3.71 32.11
CA GLU A 806 -6.29 2.73 32.81
C GLU A 806 -5.93 1.28 32.49
N VAL A 807 -5.21 1.04 31.38
CA VAL A 807 -4.87 -0.29 30.88
C VAL A 807 -3.38 -0.55 30.99
N ILE A 808 -3.07 -1.77 31.45
CA ILE A 808 -1.72 -2.29 31.60
C ILE A 808 -1.44 -3.18 30.39
N VAL A 809 -0.49 -2.76 29.55
CA VAL A 809 -0.05 -3.49 28.36
C VAL A 809 1.31 -4.12 28.62
N VAL A 810 1.35 -5.45 28.54
CA VAL A 810 2.55 -6.26 28.68
C VAL A 810 2.92 -6.81 27.31
N SER A 811 4.14 -6.57 26.85
CA SER A 811 4.67 -7.24 25.65
C SER A 811 5.98 -7.97 25.95
N LYS A 812 6.35 -8.92 25.08
CA LYS A 812 7.62 -9.64 25.18
C LYS A 812 8.44 -9.57 23.90
N ILE A 813 9.75 -9.54 24.09
CA ILE A 813 10.77 -9.50 23.05
C ILE A 813 11.78 -10.65 23.25
N GLY A 814 12.54 -10.99 22.20
CA GLY A 814 13.61 -11.98 22.23
C GLY A 814 13.40 -13.21 21.33
N TYR A 815 12.16 -13.45 20.91
CA TYR A 815 11.80 -14.55 20.02
C TYR A 815 12.05 -14.18 18.54
N VAL A 816 12.65 -15.08 17.76
CA VAL A 816 13.02 -14.85 16.35
C VAL A 816 12.28 -15.84 15.45
N GLN A 817 11.17 -15.36 14.87
CA GLN A 817 10.25 -16.06 13.96
C GLN A 817 9.71 -15.08 12.92
N GLY A 818 9.07 -15.57 11.85
CA GLY A 818 8.42 -14.72 10.85
C GLY A 818 9.36 -13.65 10.27
N ALA A 819 8.91 -12.40 10.23
CA ALA A 819 9.70 -11.26 9.73
C ALA A 819 11.04 -11.09 10.47
N ASN A 820 11.10 -11.38 11.78
CA ASN A 820 12.35 -11.30 12.55
C ASN A 820 13.36 -12.37 12.10
N LEU A 821 12.89 -13.56 11.71
CA LEU A 821 13.74 -14.63 11.19
C LEU A 821 14.29 -14.27 9.80
N GLU A 822 13.47 -13.65 8.94
CA GLU A 822 13.90 -13.15 7.63
C GLU A 822 14.96 -12.06 7.77
N LEU A 823 14.77 -11.10 8.69
CA LEU A 823 15.75 -10.07 9.02
C LEU A 823 17.08 -10.69 9.50
N ALA A 824 17.01 -11.64 10.44
CA ALA A 824 18.20 -12.30 10.97
C ALA A 824 18.98 -13.06 9.86
N ARG A 825 18.28 -13.77 8.97
CA ARG A 825 18.87 -14.46 7.81
C ARG A 825 19.47 -13.50 6.79
N SER A 826 18.80 -12.38 6.52
CA SER A 826 19.30 -11.34 5.62
C SER A 826 20.60 -10.74 6.13
N ARG A 827 20.66 -10.38 7.43
CA ARG A 827 21.87 -9.88 8.07
C ARG A 827 23.02 -10.90 8.10
N GLU A 828 22.71 -12.18 8.31
CA GLU A 828 23.69 -13.26 8.18
C GLU A 828 24.28 -13.31 6.76
N THR A 829 23.43 -13.22 5.73
CA THR A 829 23.84 -13.24 4.32
C THR A 829 24.72 -12.03 3.95
N GLN A 830 24.50 -10.89 4.61
CA GLN A 830 25.28 -9.66 4.47
C GLN A 830 26.57 -9.64 5.32
N GLY A 831 26.88 -10.73 6.04
CA GLY A 831 28.07 -10.82 6.89
C GLY A 831 28.00 -10.00 8.18
N ARG A 832 26.79 -9.63 8.65
CA ARG A 832 26.57 -8.81 9.86
C ARG A 832 25.52 -9.43 10.82
N PRO A 833 25.71 -10.69 11.27
CA PRO A 833 24.75 -11.38 12.13
C PRO A 833 24.55 -10.66 13.47
N PHE A 834 23.36 -10.82 14.06
CA PHE A 834 23.16 -10.44 15.46
C PHE A 834 24.01 -11.33 16.38
N PRO A 835 24.67 -10.77 17.40
CA PRO A 835 25.46 -11.56 18.35
C PRO A 835 24.59 -12.54 19.15
N GLU A 836 25.21 -13.64 19.60
CA GLU A 836 24.62 -14.59 20.56
C GLU A 836 23.28 -15.22 20.15
N MET A 837 22.99 -15.28 18.84
CA MET A 837 21.79 -15.91 18.29
C MET A 837 21.73 -17.41 18.64
N VAL A 838 20.63 -17.85 19.26
CA VAL A 838 20.35 -19.26 19.60
C VAL A 838 19.42 -19.84 18.55
N LYS A 839 19.83 -20.93 17.90
CA LYS A 839 19.10 -21.59 16.79
C LYS A 839 18.56 -22.94 17.24
N TYR A 840 17.58 -22.90 18.14
CA TYR A 840 17.03 -24.09 18.79
C TYR A 840 16.36 -25.08 17.82
N GLY A 841 15.68 -24.59 16.77
CA GLY A 841 15.03 -25.47 15.79
C GLY A 841 14.81 -24.83 14.42
N GLU A 842 14.33 -25.63 13.47
CA GLU A 842 13.96 -25.14 12.14
C GLU A 842 12.83 -24.11 12.26
N GLY A 843 13.14 -22.85 11.94
CA GLY A 843 12.19 -21.74 12.04
C GLY A 843 11.97 -21.20 13.46
N VAL A 844 12.75 -21.63 14.47
CA VAL A 844 12.59 -21.21 15.87
C VAL A 844 13.95 -20.78 16.43
N TRP A 845 14.21 -19.47 16.42
CA TRP A 845 15.44 -18.88 16.96
C TRP A 845 15.12 -17.97 18.17
N HIS A 846 16.13 -17.64 18.96
CA HIS A 846 16.01 -16.74 20.11
C HIS A 846 17.27 -15.87 20.26
N CYS A 847 17.11 -14.62 20.68
CA CYS A 847 18.21 -13.72 20.96
C CYS A 847 17.83 -12.73 22.07
N MET A 848 18.66 -12.61 23.10
CA MET A 848 18.51 -11.62 24.18
C MET A 848 19.62 -10.58 24.19
N HIS A 849 20.47 -10.56 23.16
CA HIS A 849 21.57 -9.61 23.07
C HIS A 849 21.04 -8.17 22.90
N PRO A 850 21.61 -7.17 23.57
CA PRO A 850 21.14 -5.77 23.51
C PRO A 850 20.95 -5.22 22.08
N GLU A 851 21.83 -5.56 21.13
CA GLU A 851 21.69 -5.13 19.73
C GLU A 851 20.37 -5.60 19.09
N PHE A 852 19.94 -6.83 19.38
CA PHE A 852 18.68 -7.34 18.89
C PHE A 852 17.50 -6.70 19.63
N LEU A 853 17.59 -6.56 20.95
CA LEU A 853 16.52 -5.94 21.75
C LEU A 853 16.28 -4.47 21.37
N ALA A 854 17.33 -3.73 21.01
CA ALA A 854 17.26 -2.36 20.53
C ALA A 854 16.51 -2.22 19.20
N ASP A 855 16.52 -3.25 18.35
CA ASP A 855 15.68 -3.30 17.14
C ASP A 855 14.23 -3.69 17.48
N GLN A 856 14.03 -4.59 18.44
CA GLN A 856 12.72 -5.16 18.74
C GLN A 856 11.77 -4.22 19.50
N LEU A 857 12.26 -3.52 20.53
CA LEU A 857 11.40 -2.69 21.38
C LEU A 857 10.74 -1.53 20.61
N PRO A 858 11.45 -0.74 19.77
CA PRO A 858 10.81 0.31 18.98
C PRO A 858 9.74 -0.21 18.00
N ARG A 859 9.94 -1.39 17.42
CA ARG A 859 8.95 -2.06 16.55
C ARG A 859 7.72 -2.49 17.34
N SER A 860 7.92 -3.04 18.54
CA SER A 860 6.82 -3.39 19.45
C SER A 860 5.98 -2.16 19.82
N LEU A 861 6.61 -1.06 20.25
CA LEU A 861 5.95 0.21 20.54
C LEU A 861 5.19 0.77 19.33
N ALA A 862 5.75 0.63 18.12
CA ALA A 862 5.09 1.05 16.89
C ALA A 862 3.83 0.22 16.59
N ARG A 863 3.90 -1.12 16.71
CA ARG A 863 2.74 -1.99 16.51
C ARG A 863 1.65 -1.75 17.55
N LEU A 864 2.04 -1.54 18.81
CA LEU A 864 1.13 -1.21 19.91
C LEU A 864 0.60 0.22 19.88
N GLN A 865 1.18 1.09 19.04
CA GLN A 865 0.89 2.53 19.01
C GLN A 865 1.08 3.20 20.39
N LEU A 866 2.12 2.85 21.13
CA LEU A 866 2.39 3.38 22.47
C LEU A 866 3.71 4.16 22.49
N GLU A 867 3.75 5.27 23.22
CA GLU A 867 5.03 5.93 23.55
C GLU A 867 5.79 5.15 24.62
N THR A 868 5.06 4.63 25.60
CA THR A 868 5.59 3.89 26.75
C THR A 868 4.85 2.56 26.93
N LEU A 869 5.62 1.46 27.03
CA LEU A 869 5.12 0.13 27.36
C LEU A 869 5.08 -0.07 28.89
N ASP A 870 3.99 -0.64 29.42
CA ASP A 870 3.83 -0.79 30.88
C ASP A 870 4.74 -1.89 31.43
N ALA A 871 4.91 -3.01 30.73
CA ALA A 871 5.93 -3.99 31.06
C ALA A 871 6.51 -4.67 29.82
N CYS A 872 7.84 -4.74 29.75
CA CYS A 872 8.58 -5.48 28.72
C CYS A 872 9.19 -6.76 29.31
N LEU A 873 8.81 -7.93 28.81
CA LEU A 873 9.40 -9.20 29.28
C LEU A 873 10.38 -9.77 28.25
N LEU A 874 11.43 -10.45 28.73
CA LEU A 874 12.21 -11.36 27.89
C LEU A 874 11.44 -12.68 27.71
N HIS A 875 11.23 -13.10 26.47
CA HIS A 875 10.34 -14.21 26.13
C HIS A 875 11.08 -15.55 26.08
N ASN A 876 10.92 -16.37 27.13
CA ASN A 876 11.50 -17.71 27.26
C ASN A 876 13.03 -17.74 27.02
N PRO A 877 13.81 -16.94 27.76
CA PRO A 877 15.27 -16.90 27.59
C PRO A 877 15.93 -18.27 27.83
N GLU A 878 15.26 -19.19 28.54
CA GLU A 878 15.72 -20.56 28.78
C GLU A 878 16.07 -21.37 27.52
N TYR A 879 15.65 -20.97 26.31
CA TYR A 879 16.07 -21.66 25.07
C TYR A 879 17.59 -21.69 24.89
N TYR A 880 18.32 -20.75 25.49
CA TYR A 880 19.79 -20.85 25.58
C TYR A 880 20.22 -22.10 26.36
N LEU A 881 19.60 -22.38 27.50
CA LEU A 881 19.92 -23.55 28.33
C LEU A 881 19.51 -24.85 27.61
N SER A 882 18.37 -24.85 26.91
CA SER A 882 17.93 -25.98 26.07
C SER A 882 18.94 -26.30 24.96
N ASP A 883 19.33 -25.30 24.15
CA ASP A 883 20.32 -25.47 23.07
C ASP A 883 21.70 -25.89 23.62
N ALA A 884 22.15 -25.28 24.72
CA ALA A 884 23.41 -25.65 25.36
C ALA A 884 23.38 -27.07 25.96
N HIS A 885 22.22 -27.54 26.42
CA HIS A 885 22.04 -28.91 26.90
C HIS A 885 22.06 -29.93 25.76
N GLU A 886 21.33 -29.67 24.68
CA GLU A 886 21.29 -30.54 23.50
C GLU A 886 22.68 -30.69 22.84
N ARG A 887 23.49 -29.62 22.86
CA ARG A 887 24.88 -29.63 22.37
C ARG A 887 25.90 -30.24 23.33
N SER A 888 25.48 -30.69 24.53
CA SER A 888 26.36 -31.18 25.59
C SER A 888 27.49 -30.20 25.98
N ASP A 889 27.20 -28.90 26.01
CA ASP A 889 28.19 -27.85 26.21
C ASP A 889 28.56 -27.68 27.71
N GLY A 890 29.71 -28.18 28.14
CA GLY A 890 30.27 -27.92 29.48
C GLY A 890 29.44 -28.41 30.69
N ALA A 891 29.92 -28.06 31.89
CA ALA A 891 29.25 -28.41 33.16
C ALA A 891 28.01 -27.53 33.38
N LEU A 892 26.95 -28.08 33.98
CA LEU A 892 25.66 -27.39 34.17
C LEU A 892 25.80 -26.00 34.82
N GLU A 893 26.60 -25.86 35.89
CA GLU A 893 26.78 -24.55 36.54
C GLU A 893 27.48 -23.53 35.64
N ARG A 894 28.44 -23.93 34.80
CA ARG A 894 29.07 -23.00 33.84
C ARG A 894 28.06 -22.48 32.80
N ARG A 895 27.18 -23.35 32.30
CA ARG A 895 26.08 -22.93 31.40
C ARG A 895 25.13 -21.95 32.09
N ARG A 896 24.82 -22.20 33.36
CA ARG A 896 23.97 -21.30 34.16
C ARG A 896 24.65 -19.95 34.40
N GLU A 897 25.93 -19.92 34.75
CA GLU A 897 26.71 -18.68 34.92
C GLU A 897 26.67 -17.84 33.64
N GLU A 898 26.92 -18.45 32.48
CA GLU A 898 26.86 -17.76 31.19
C GLU A 898 25.45 -17.27 30.85
N PHE A 899 24.42 -18.08 31.12
CA PHE A 899 23.02 -17.68 30.94
C PHE A 899 22.68 -16.43 31.75
N TYR A 900 23.00 -16.39 33.05
CA TYR A 900 22.70 -15.23 33.90
C TYR A 900 23.59 -14.02 33.59
N ARG A 901 24.82 -14.22 33.08
CA ARG A 901 25.64 -13.12 32.54
C ARG A 901 24.94 -12.44 31.36
N ARG A 902 24.47 -13.21 30.38
CA ARG A 902 23.72 -12.66 29.22
C ARG A 902 22.42 -12.00 29.65
N LEU A 903 21.72 -12.60 30.61
CA LEU A 903 20.49 -12.03 31.17
C LEU A 903 20.76 -10.69 31.86
N GLN A 904 21.86 -10.56 32.60
CA GLN A 904 22.30 -9.31 33.19
C GLN A 904 22.55 -8.23 32.13
N GLU A 905 23.21 -8.56 31.01
CA GLU A 905 23.43 -7.60 29.91
C GLU A 905 22.13 -7.15 29.26
N ALA A 906 21.18 -8.07 29.06
CA ALA A 906 19.83 -7.73 28.61
C ALA A 906 19.12 -6.81 29.62
N PHE A 907 19.29 -7.03 30.93
CA PHE A 907 18.73 -6.17 31.97
C PHE A 907 19.38 -4.78 32.01
N VAL A 908 20.68 -4.65 31.76
CA VAL A 908 21.35 -3.34 31.63
C VAL A 908 20.70 -2.53 30.50
N PHE A 909 20.41 -3.17 29.36
CA PHE A 909 19.66 -2.53 28.28
C PHE A 909 18.27 -2.11 28.74
N LEU A 910 17.49 -3.01 29.36
CA LEU A 910 16.12 -2.70 29.80
C LEU A 910 16.06 -1.62 30.89
N GLU A 911 17.07 -1.52 31.76
CA GLU A 911 17.21 -0.41 32.71
C GLU A 911 17.40 0.94 32.00
N ALA A 912 18.22 0.98 30.94
CA ALA A 912 18.40 2.18 30.12
C ALA A 912 17.08 2.58 29.42
N GLU A 913 16.32 1.61 28.93
CA GLU A 913 15.01 1.84 28.32
C GLU A 913 13.97 2.34 29.33
N ALA A 914 14.03 1.85 30.57
CA ALA A 914 13.17 2.29 31.67
C ALA A 914 13.50 3.73 32.09
N ALA A 915 14.79 4.04 32.26
CA ALA A 915 15.27 5.39 32.53
C ALA A 915 14.91 6.38 31.40
N GLY A 916 14.92 5.91 30.15
CA GLY A 916 14.48 6.65 28.96
C GLY A 916 12.97 6.78 28.80
N GLY A 917 12.17 6.17 29.68
CA GLY A 917 10.71 6.25 29.66
C GLY A 917 10.01 5.46 28.55
N ARG A 918 10.73 4.64 27.78
CA ARG A 918 10.13 3.77 26.74
C ARG A 918 9.43 2.55 27.33
N ILE A 919 9.85 2.12 28.52
CA ILE A 919 9.17 1.10 29.32
C ILE A 919 9.02 1.59 30.76
N ARG A 920 8.00 1.11 31.50
CA ARG A 920 7.85 1.42 32.94
C ARG A 920 8.60 0.44 33.82
N VAL A 921 8.44 -0.84 33.54
CA VAL A 921 9.11 -1.95 34.23
C VAL A 921 9.48 -3.05 33.24
N TYR A 922 10.34 -3.97 33.67
CA TYR A 922 10.67 -5.16 32.87
C TYR A 922 10.58 -6.45 33.68
N GLY A 923 10.72 -7.57 32.99
CA GLY A 923 10.58 -8.89 33.57
C GLY A 923 11.00 -10.04 32.67
N VAL A 924 10.66 -11.25 33.06
CA VAL A 924 10.93 -12.48 32.29
C VAL A 924 9.64 -13.31 32.19
N SER A 925 9.37 -13.86 31.01
CA SER A 925 8.46 -14.98 30.84
C SER A 925 9.28 -16.26 30.79
N SER A 926 9.13 -17.14 31.77
CA SER A 926 9.86 -18.40 31.79
C SER A 926 8.96 -19.58 32.13
N ASN A 927 9.01 -20.60 31.28
CA ASN A 927 8.27 -21.84 31.45
C ASN A 927 8.95 -22.81 32.41
N THR A 928 10.23 -22.59 32.70
CA THR A 928 11.05 -23.54 33.47
C THR A 928 11.33 -23.09 34.90
N CYS A 929 10.86 -21.90 35.30
CA CYS A 929 11.06 -21.39 36.66
C CYS A 929 10.27 -22.14 37.75
N THR A 930 9.35 -23.01 37.32
CA THR A 930 8.53 -23.86 38.19
C THR A 930 9.06 -25.29 38.29
N ARG A 931 10.16 -25.62 37.59
CA ARG A 931 10.77 -26.95 37.59
C ARG A 931 11.72 -27.15 38.77
N PRO A 932 12.06 -28.41 39.14
CA PRO A 932 13.03 -28.69 40.19
C PRO A 932 14.40 -28.07 39.91
N ALA A 933 15.12 -27.65 40.95
CA ALA A 933 16.41 -26.97 40.82
C ALA A 933 17.52 -27.80 40.13
N GLY A 934 17.34 -29.13 40.06
CA GLY A 934 18.23 -30.05 39.34
C GLY A 934 18.00 -30.13 37.83
N ASP A 935 16.90 -29.58 37.32
CA ASP A 935 16.60 -29.60 35.88
C ASP A 935 17.64 -28.76 35.10
N PRO A 936 18.21 -29.28 34.00
CA PRO A 936 19.19 -28.56 33.19
C PRO A 936 18.70 -27.22 32.62
N GLU A 937 17.39 -27.07 32.41
CA GLU A 937 16.74 -25.88 31.83
C GLU A 937 16.14 -24.97 32.90
N PHE A 938 16.24 -25.32 34.19
CA PHE A 938 15.67 -24.55 35.30
C PHE A 938 16.22 -23.11 35.35
N THR A 939 15.31 -22.16 35.46
CA THR A 939 15.60 -20.74 35.70
C THR A 939 15.12 -20.32 37.09
N SER A 940 15.92 -19.52 37.80
CA SER A 940 15.72 -19.16 39.21
C SER A 940 15.40 -17.68 39.31
N LEU A 941 14.25 -17.34 39.92
CA LEU A 941 13.91 -15.96 40.24
C LEU A 941 14.96 -15.34 41.17
N THR A 942 15.51 -16.10 42.13
CA THR A 942 16.58 -15.63 43.00
C THR A 942 17.80 -15.17 42.20
N ARG A 943 18.27 -15.96 41.22
CA ARG A 943 19.41 -15.58 40.37
C ARG A 943 19.06 -14.44 39.40
N MET A 944 17.83 -14.38 38.89
CA MET A 944 17.35 -13.25 38.08
C MET A 944 17.38 -11.93 38.86
N LEU A 945 16.98 -11.94 40.14
CA LEU A 945 17.02 -10.74 40.98
C LEU A 945 18.46 -10.28 41.24
N VAL A 946 19.40 -11.21 41.45
CA VAL A 946 20.84 -10.87 41.55
C VAL A 946 21.33 -10.21 40.26
N ALA A 947 20.97 -10.75 39.08
CA ALA A 947 21.32 -10.15 37.80
C ALA A 947 20.68 -8.76 37.61
N ALA A 948 19.44 -8.55 38.06
CA ALA A 948 18.77 -7.26 38.01
C ALA A 948 19.39 -6.23 38.95
N GLU A 949 19.75 -6.63 40.16
CA GLU A 949 20.46 -5.77 41.12
C GLU A 949 21.86 -5.40 40.61
N ALA A 950 22.56 -6.32 39.95
CA ALA A 950 23.83 -6.02 39.28
C ALA A 950 23.69 -5.06 38.10
N ALA A 951 22.54 -5.07 37.41
CA ALA A 951 22.26 -4.21 36.26
C ALA A 951 21.78 -2.78 36.66
N GLY A 952 20.88 -2.68 37.63
CA GLY A 952 20.18 -1.44 38.01
C GLY A 952 20.34 -1.00 39.46
N GLY A 953 21.10 -1.72 40.27
CA GLY A 953 21.25 -1.48 41.72
C GLY A 953 19.97 -1.77 42.52
N ALA A 954 19.90 -1.29 43.76
CA ALA A 954 18.74 -1.50 44.64
C ALA A 954 17.42 -0.89 44.11
N GLY A 955 17.52 0.04 43.15
CA GLY A 955 16.38 0.70 42.49
C GLY A 955 15.94 0.06 41.18
N HIS A 956 16.49 -1.11 40.80
CA HIS A 956 16.21 -1.77 39.52
C HIS A 956 14.72 -1.88 39.19
N HIS A 957 14.35 -1.93 37.91
CA HIS A 957 12.97 -1.96 37.40
C HIS A 957 12.43 -3.37 37.09
N PHE A 958 13.17 -4.45 37.40
CA PHE A 958 12.64 -5.82 37.33
C PHE A 958 11.46 -5.99 38.31
N ARG A 959 10.23 -6.14 37.79
CA ARG A 959 8.99 -6.18 38.61
C ARG A 959 7.99 -7.25 38.19
N VAL A 960 8.19 -7.96 37.08
CA VAL A 960 7.19 -8.89 36.54
C VAL A 960 7.83 -10.24 36.23
N LEU A 961 7.17 -11.33 36.63
CA LEU A 961 7.50 -12.69 36.25
C LEU A 961 6.26 -13.36 35.67
N GLN A 962 6.38 -13.89 34.46
CA GLN A 962 5.34 -14.70 33.83
C GLN A 962 5.75 -16.19 33.87
N LEU A 963 4.84 -17.05 34.35
CA LEU A 963 5.11 -18.47 34.56
C LEU A 963 3.85 -19.34 34.40
N PRO A 964 4.00 -20.65 34.15
CA PRO A 964 2.87 -21.57 34.09
C PRO A 964 2.36 -21.96 35.48
N LEU A 965 1.05 -21.93 35.65
CA LEU A 965 0.36 -22.50 36.81
C LEU A 965 -1.07 -22.87 36.42
N ASN A 966 -1.47 -24.10 36.70
CA ASN A 966 -2.86 -24.55 36.54
C ASN A 966 -3.16 -25.67 37.56
N LEU A 967 -4.34 -26.30 37.45
CA LEU A 967 -4.76 -27.34 38.38
C LEU A 967 -3.86 -28.60 38.39
N ILE A 968 -3.03 -28.78 37.38
CA ILE A 968 -2.16 -29.95 37.21
C ILE A 968 -0.69 -29.54 37.35
N GLU A 969 -0.26 -28.53 36.60
CA GLU A 969 1.08 -27.93 36.69
C GLU A 969 1.19 -27.02 37.93
N SER A 970 1.38 -27.65 39.09
CA SER A 970 1.39 -27.00 40.41
C SER A 970 2.78 -26.55 40.91
N GLY A 971 3.83 -26.74 40.09
CA GLY A 971 5.22 -26.49 40.48
C GLY A 971 5.48 -25.10 41.05
N ALA A 972 4.80 -24.06 40.54
CA ALA A 972 4.95 -22.70 41.06
C ALA A 972 4.59 -22.57 42.55
N ALA A 973 3.64 -23.38 43.03
CA ALA A 973 3.09 -23.33 44.38
C ALA A 973 3.66 -24.41 45.31
N LEU A 974 4.28 -25.47 44.78
CA LEU A 974 4.72 -26.63 45.57
C LEU A 974 6.23 -26.88 45.49
N GLU A 975 6.91 -26.52 44.40
CA GLU A 975 8.33 -26.80 44.22
C GLU A 975 9.19 -25.77 44.95
N LYS A 976 9.99 -26.24 45.90
CA LYS A 976 10.94 -25.40 46.65
C LYS A 976 12.27 -25.32 45.90
N ASN A 977 12.37 -24.32 45.04
CA ASN A 977 13.49 -24.13 44.11
C ASN A 977 14.06 -22.71 44.12
N ASN A 978 13.60 -21.84 45.03
CA ASN A 978 14.06 -20.46 45.18
C ASN A 978 14.45 -20.17 46.64
N GLY A 979 15.15 -19.06 46.85
CA GLY A 979 15.79 -18.73 48.12
C GLY A 979 17.26 -19.17 48.15
N ALA A 980 18.03 -18.67 49.11
CA ALA A 980 19.45 -19.00 49.25
C ALA A 980 19.68 -20.49 49.52
N ASP A 981 18.75 -21.11 50.26
CA ASP A 981 18.79 -22.52 50.66
C ASP A 981 17.79 -23.40 49.88
N LEU A 982 17.17 -22.87 48.80
CA LEU A 982 16.12 -23.54 48.02
C LEU A 982 14.93 -24.01 48.88
N ASP A 983 14.56 -23.24 49.91
CA ASP A 983 13.55 -23.58 50.91
C ASP A 983 12.16 -22.98 50.61
N ARG A 984 12.07 -22.16 49.55
CA ARG A 984 10.89 -21.39 49.15
C ARG A 984 10.48 -21.71 47.72
N THR A 985 9.19 -21.55 47.47
CA THR A 985 8.61 -21.57 46.13
C THR A 985 8.87 -20.26 45.40
N VAL A 986 8.67 -20.27 44.08
CA VAL A 986 8.76 -19.06 43.26
C VAL A 986 7.68 -18.03 43.65
N LEU A 987 6.48 -18.46 44.03
CA LEU A 987 5.39 -17.57 44.46
C LEU A 987 5.70 -16.89 45.80
N GLU A 988 6.22 -17.63 46.79
CA GLU A 988 6.65 -17.06 48.07
C GLU A 988 7.78 -16.03 47.88
N SER A 989 8.75 -16.37 47.03
CA SER A 989 9.89 -15.49 46.72
C SER A 989 9.44 -14.22 45.98
N ALA A 990 8.50 -14.35 45.03
CA ALA A 990 7.94 -13.22 44.32
C ALA A 990 7.15 -12.30 45.26
N ALA A 991 6.32 -12.86 46.16
CA ALA A 991 5.53 -12.11 47.12
C ALA A 991 6.41 -11.31 48.10
N GLU A 992 7.46 -11.92 48.66
CA GLU A 992 8.40 -11.25 49.57
C GLU A 992 9.11 -10.06 48.89
N ARG A 993 9.50 -10.25 47.62
CA ARG A 993 10.24 -9.24 46.84
C ARG A 993 9.32 -8.24 46.14
N GLY A 994 8.00 -8.43 46.19
CA GLY A 994 7.02 -7.58 45.53
C GLY A 994 7.04 -7.68 44.00
N ILE A 995 7.41 -8.84 43.46
CA ILE A 995 7.36 -9.15 42.03
C ILE A 995 5.94 -9.58 41.66
N ALA A 996 5.38 -8.96 40.62
CA ALA A 996 4.09 -9.33 40.08
C ALA A 996 4.19 -10.66 39.34
N VAL A 997 3.30 -11.61 39.65
CA VAL A 997 3.24 -12.92 38.98
C VAL A 997 2.07 -12.97 38.01
N LEU A 998 2.38 -13.10 36.73
CA LEU A 998 1.41 -13.32 35.67
C LEU A 998 1.36 -14.81 35.31
N VAL A 999 0.23 -15.46 35.56
CA VAL A 999 0.09 -16.88 35.26
C VAL A 999 -0.30 -17.07 33.80
N ASN A 1000 0.51 -17.80 33.03
CA ASN A 1000 0.17 -18.26 31.69
C ASN A 1000 -0.36 -19.71 31.72
N ARG A 1001 -1.01 -20.13 30.63
CA ARG A 1001 -1.60 -21.47 30.47
C ARG A 1001 -2.51 -21.95 31.62
N PRO A 1002 -3.39 -21.10 32.20
CA PRO A 1002 -4.24 -21.51 33.32
C PRO A 1002 -5.27 -22.58 32.96
N LEU A 1003 -5.62 -22.67 31.67
CA LEU A 1003 -6.65 -23.57 31.14
C LEU A 1003 -6.10 -24.63 30.17
N ASN A 1004 -4.77 -24.75 30.05
CA ASN A 1004 -4.13 -25.74 29.18
C ASN A 1004 -2.92 -26.34 29.91
N ALA A 1005 -3.08 -27.57 30.40
CA ALA A 1005 -2.02 -28.28 31.11
C ALA A 1005 -1.17 -29.12 30.15
N ILE A 1006 0.15 -29.14 30.35
CA ILE A 1006 1.04 -30.09 29.69
C ILE A 1006 1.15 -31.36 30.54
N VAL A 1007 0.86 -32.52 29.95
CA VAL A 1007 0.98 -33.85 30.57
C VAL A 1007 1.82 -34.76 29.67
N ASP A 1008 2.34 -35.88 30.19
CA ASP A 1008 3.21 -36.81 29.45
C ASP A 1008 2.63 -37.28 28.10
N GLU A 1009 1.29 -37.28 27.97
CA GLU A 1009 0.56 -37.67 26.76
C GLU A 1009 0.06 -36.47 25.90
N GLY A 1010 0.53 -35.25 26.12
CA GLY A 1010 0.20 -34.06 25.30
C GLY A 1010 -0.45 -32.92 26.10
N MET A 1011 -1.29 -32.12 25.45
CA MET A 1011 -1.98 -30.99 26.08
C MET A 1011 -3.38 -31.40 26.54
N LEU A 1012 -3.72 -31.08 27.79
CA LEU A 1012 -5.05 -31.27 28.37
C LEU A 1012 -5.71 -29.91 28.60
N ARG A 1013 -6.88 -29.70 27.99
CA ARG A 1013 -7.69 -28.50 28.17
C ARG A 1013 -8.52 -28.58 29.45
N LEU A 1014 -8.45 -27.55 30.29
CA LEU A 1014 -9.19 -27.41 31.55
C LEU A 1014 -10.40 -26.49 31.41
N ALA A 1015 -11.05 -26.49 30.24
CA ALA A 1015 -12.22 -25.67 29.94
C ALA A 1015 -13.31 -26.52 29.28
N SER A 1016 -14.57 -26.14 29.47
CA SER A 1016 -15.71 -26.83 28.87
C SER A 1016 -15.59 -26.89 27.35
N VAL A 1017 -15.90 -28.06 26.78
CA VAL A 1017 -15.88 -28.29 25.33
C VAL A 1017 -17.29 -28.62 24.88
N SER A 1018 -17.84 -27.83 23.96
CA SER A 1018 -19.11 -28.09 23.30
C SER A 1018 -18.86 -28.82 21.98
N PRO A 1019 -19.33 -30.06 21.79
CA PRO A 1019 -19.09 -30.81 20.55
C PRO A 1019 -19.76 -30.22 19.30
N GLY A 1020 -20.78 -29.38 19.46
CA GLY A 1020 -21.66 -28.98 18.36
C GLY A 1020 -22.74 -30.03 18.06
N ALA A 1021 -23.71 -29.70 17.21
CA ALA A 1021 -24.74 -30.63 16.79
C ALA A 1021 -24.17 -31.66 15.81
N GLN A 1022 -24.67 -32.90 15.87
CA GLN A 1022 -24.35 -33.92 14.87
C GLN A 1022 -25.16 -33.65 13.60
N GLU A 1023 -24.49 -33.30 12.51
CA GLU A 1023 -25.16 -33.00 11.23
C GLU A 1023 -25.28 -34.26 10.35
N THR A 1024 -24.34 -35.19 10.44
CA THR A 1024 -24.25 -36.40 9.60
C THR A 1024 -23.53 -37.55 10.33
N GLU A 1025 -23.70 -38.79 9.86
CA GLU A 1025 -22.94 -39.94 10.36
C GLU A 1025 -21.52 -39.97 9.78
N LEU A 1026 -20.50 -40.18 10.64
CA LEU A 1026 -19.08 -40.08 10.25
C LEU A 1026 -18.69 -41.07 9.14
N GLU A 1027 -19.17 -42.31 9.22
CA GLU A 1027 -18.86 -43.34 8.21
C GLU A 1027 -19.54 -43.05 6.86
N GLU A 1028 -20.73 -42.44 6.89
CA GLU A 1028 -21.42 -41.99 5.68
C GLU A 1028 -20.64 -40.85 5.01
N GLN A 1029 -20.15 -39.88 5.79
CA GLN A 1029 -19.37 -38.77 5.25
C GLN A 1029 -18.01 -39.23 4.70
N PHE A 1030 -17.35 -40.21 5.33
CA PHE A 1030 -16.16 -40.85 4.76
C PHE A 1030 -16.44 -41.49 3.40
N ALA A 1031 -17.59 -42.15 3.24
CA ALA A 1031 -17.99 -42.76 1.97
C ALA A 1031 -18.25 -41.71 0.88
N ILE A 1032 -18.87 -40.57 1.22
CA ILE A 1032 -19.12 -39.45 0.29
C ILE A 1032 -17.81 -38.85 -0.21
N VAL A 1033 -16.88 -38.53 0.70
CA VAL A 1033 -15.57 -37.98 0.33
C VAL A 1033 -14.78 -38.99 -0.51
N ALA A 1034 -14.78 -40.27 -0.14
CA ALA A 1034 -14.11 -41.33 -0.91
C ALA A 1034 -14.67 -41.49 -2.33
N ALA A 1035 -15.98 -41.34 -2.51
CA ALA A 1035 -16.62 -41.38 -3.83
C ALA A 1035 -16.18 -40.22 -4.72
N ARG A 1036 -16.04 -39.01 -4.15
CA ARG A 1036 -15.51 -37.84 -4.86
C ARG A 1036 -14.02 -37.96 -5.19
N GLU A 1037 -13.22 -38.51 -4.29
CA GLU A 1037 -11.80 -38.82 -4.55
C GLU A 1037 -11.65 -39.88 -5.66
N ALA A 1038 -12.57 -40.85 -5.74
CA ALA A 1038 -12.61 -41.80 -6.85
C ALA A 1038 -13.00 -41.14 -8.18
N GLU A 1039 -13.89 -40.14 -8.17
CA GLU A 1039 -14.22 -39.31 -9.33
C GLU A 1039 -12.99 -38.55 -9.84
N PHE A 1040 -12.23 -37.91 -8.94
CA PHE A 1040 -10.97 -37.25 -9.28
C PHE A 1040 -9.97 -38.19 -9.96
N ARG A 1041 -9.78 -39.40 -9.38
CA ARG A 1041 -8.86 -40.40 -9.92
C ARG A 1041 -9.25 -40.86 -11.33
N ARG A 1042 -10.55 -41.00 -11.62
CA ARG A 1042 -11.02 -41.40 -12.94
C ARG A 1042 -10.93 -40.26 -13.96
N ASP A 1043 -11.36 -39.06 -13.58
CA ASP A 1043 -11.71 -38.03 -14.55
C ASP A 1043 -10.62 -36.96 -14.72
N ILE A 1044 -9.74 -36.81 -13.74
CA ILE A 1044 -8.74 -35.73 -13.68
C ILE A 1044 -7.31 -36.28 -13.54
N ALA A 1045 -7.04 -37.22 -12.61
CA ALA A 1045 -5.68 -37.63 -12.27
C ALA A 1045 -4.85 -38.14 -13.46
N GLY A 1046 -5.46 -38.92 -14.37
CA GLY A 1046 -4.79 -39.43 -15.58
C GLY A 1046 -4.47 -38.36 -16.65
N LYS A 1047 -4.90 -37.11 -16.45
CA LYS A 1047 -4.65 -35.98 -17.35
C LYS A 1047 -3.60 -34.99 -16.82
N LEU A 1048 -3.05 -35.26 -15.63
CA LEU A 1048 -2.01 -34.45 -15.00
C LEU A 1048 -0.62 -34.94 -15.47
N GLN A 1049 0.25 -34.02 -15.88
CA GLN A 1049 1.65 -34.36 -16.21
C GLN A 1049 2.46 -34.52 -14.93
N THR A 1050 3.23 -35.60 -14.80
CA THR A 1050 4.09 -35.86 -13.64
C THR A 1050 5.40 -35.09 -13.76
N SER A 1051 5.69 -34.18 -12.82
CA SER A 1051 7.04 -33.66 -12.58
C SER A 1051 7.74 -34.46 -11.47
N ASP A 1052 9.07 -34.42 -11.43
CA ASP A 1052 10.01 -35.22 -10.61
C ASP A 1052 9.92 -35.06 -9.06
N SER A 1053 8.72 -35.04 -8.45
CA SER A 1053 8.56 -34.99 -6.99
C SER A 1053 7.46 -35.90 -6.43
N SER A 1054 7.91 -36.94 -5.71
CA SER A 1054 7.41 -37.73 -4.56
C SER A 1054 5.96 -38.23 -4.40
N LEU A 1055 4.92 -37.73 -5.08
CA LEU A 1055 3.55 -38.31 -4.96
C LEU A 1055 2.83 -38.44 -6.32
N PRO A 1056 2.33 -39.64 -6.67
CA PRO A 1056 1.57 -39.84 -7.91
C PRO A 1056 0.30 -38.98 -7.94
N PRO A 1057 -0.12 -38.44 -9.10
CA PRO A 1057 -1.31 -37.59 -9.24
C PRO A 1057 -2.59 -38.20 -8.65
N GLU A 1058 -2.75 -39.52 -8.75
CA GLU A 1058 -3.88 -40.26 -8.17
C GLU A 1058 -3.95 -40.22 -6.64
N ASN A 1059 -2.87 -39.83 -5.97
CA ASN A 1059 -2.77 -39.75 -4.50
C ASN A 1059 -2.81 -38.31 -3.97
N LEU A 1060 -3.05 -37.30 -4.81
CA LEU A 1060 -3.14 -35.90 -4.41
C LEU A 1060 -4.32 -35.64 -3.45
N PHE A 1061 -5.45 -36.32 -3.67
CA PHE A 1061 -6.66 -36.23 -2.83
C PHE A 1061 -7.02 -37.61 -2.29
N ARG A 1062 -6.33 -38.01 -1.21
CA ARG A 1062 -6.55 -39.28 -0.49
C ARG A 1062 -6.97 -39.05 0.97
N TRP A 1063 -7.68 -37.95 1.23
CA TRP A 1063 -8.02 -37.50 2.56
C TRP A 1063 -8.99 -38.45 3.26
N SER A 1064 -9.91 -39.11 2.54
CA SER A 1064 -10.79 -40.11 3.18
C SER A 1064 -10.02 -41.22 3.89
N ALA A 1065 -8.99 -41.78 3.23
CA ALA A 1065 -8.18 -42.86 3.80
C ALA A 1065 -7.17 -42.34 4.84
N ASP A 1066 -6.49 -41.24 4.53
CA ASP A 1066 -5.47 -40.64 5.41
C ASP A 1066 -6.10 -40.19 6.74
N LEU A 1067 -7.28 -39.54 6.70
CA LEU A 1067 -7.99 -39.07 7.89
C LEU A 1067 -8.61 -40.22 8.68
N ARG A 1068 -9.06 -41.31 8.03
CA ARG A 1068 -9.59 -42.49 8.74
C ARG A 1068 -8.52 -43.18 9.60
N GLY A 1069 -7.27 -43.23 9.13
CA GLY A 1069 -6.15 -43.74 9.92
C GLY A 1069 -5.72 -42.76 11.02
N ALA A 1070 -5.69 -41.45 10.71
CA ALA A 1070 -5.30 -40.42 11.66
C ALA A 1070 -6.32 -40.23 12.79
N SER A 1071 -7.63 -40.30 12.49
CA SER A 1071 -8.72 -40.04 13.45
C SER A 1071 -8.73 -41.02 14.63
N ALA A 1072 -8.31 -42.27 14.41
CA ALA A 1072 -8.15 -43.27 15.47
C ALA A 1072 -7.13 -42.82 16.54
N HIS A 1073 -6.12 -42.06 16.14
CA HIS A 1073 -5.02 -41.61 17.01
C HIS A 1073 -5.25 -40.20 17.58
N VAL A 1074 -6.36 -39.54 17.22
CA VAL A 1074 -6.73 -38.23 17.77
C VAL A 1074 -7.15 -38.41 19.23
N ARG A 1075 -6.41 -37.75 20.12
CA ARG A 1075 -6.57 -37.84 21.57
C ARG A 1075 -7.65 -36.88 22.11
N GLY A 1076 -7.88 -35.78 21.40
CA GLY A 1076 -8.83 -34.74 21.80
C GLY A 1076 -8.82 -33.56 20.83
N LEU A 1077 -9.61 -32.53 21.12
CA LEU A 1077 -9.85 -31.38 20.25
C LEU A 1077 -8.58 -30.61 19.88
N ASP A 1078 -7.66 -30.38 20.83
CA ASP A 1078 -6.45 -29.61 20.55
C ASP A 1078 -5.47 -30.36 19.64
N HIS A 1079 -5.36 -31.68 19.80
CA HIS A 1079 -4.57 -32.53 18.90
C HIS A 1079 -5.18 -32.49 17.48
N TRP A 1080 -6.51 -32.49 17.36
CA TRP A 1080 -7.18 -32.33 16.07
C TRP A 1080 -6.90 -30.97 15.44
N GLN A 1081 -7.05 -29.87 16.19
CA GLN A 1081 -6.81 -28.51 15.67
C GLN A 1081 -5.35 -28.32 15.21
N ALA A 1082 -4.38 -28.90 15.91
CA ALA A 1082 -2.98 -28.87 15.49
C ALA A 1082 -2.78 -29.65 14.18
N LEU A 1083 -3.34 -30.86 14.08
CA LEU A 1083 -3.28 -31.67 12.87
C LEU A 1083 -3.92 -30.94 11.67
N GLU A 1084 -5.08 -30.33 11.89
CA GLU A 1084 -5.84 -29.60 10.88
C GLU A 1084 -5.07 -28.37 10.36
N SER A 1085 -4.59 -27.51 11.26
CA SER A 1085 -3.91 -26.26 10.90
C SER A 1085 -2.48 -26.44 10.39
N GLN A 1086 -1.72 -27.42 10.91
CA GLN A 1086 -0.30 -27.57 10.59
C GLN A 1086 -0.02 -28.57 9.47
N ARG A 1087 -0.93 -29.52 9.21
CA ARG A 1087 -0.70 -30.61 8.24
C ARG A 1087 -1.78 -30.72 7.18
N ILE A 1088 -3.06 -30.64 7.56
CA ILE A 1088 -4.17 -30.88 6.61
C ILE A 1088 -4.35 -29.66 5.70
N LEU A 1089 -4.65 -28.49 6.29
CA LEU A 1089 -5.02 -27.30 5.54
C LEU A 1089 -3.88 -26.75 4.66
N PRO A 1090 -2.61 -26.63 5.12
CA PRO A 1090 -1.52 -26.16 4.26
C PRO A 1090 -1.29 -27.06 3.05
N ARG A 1091 -1.30 -28.39 3.25
CA ARG A 1091 -1.13 -29.36 2.16
C ARG A 1091 -2.30 -29.28 1.16
N LEU A 1092 -3.53 -29.16 1.65
CA LEU A 1092 -4.71 -29.01 0.80
C LEU A 1092 -4.65 -27.73 -0.03
N LEU A 1093 -4.36 -26.59 0.58
CA LEU A 1093 -4.27 -25.30 -0.09
C LEU A 1093 -3.15 -25.27 -1.12
N GLN A 1094 -1.97 -25.83 -0.78
CA GLN A 1094 -0.85 -25.93 -1.71
C GLN A 1094 -1.22 -26.74 -2.97
N VAL A 1095 -1.84 -27.91 -2.79
CA VAL A 1095 -2.25 -28.77 -3.92
C VAL A 1095 -3.32 -28.07 -4.76
N VAL A 1096 -4.32 -27.44 -4.15
CA VAL A 1096 -5.37 -26.70 -4.85
C VAL A 1096 -4.80 -25.52 -5.63
N GLN A 1097 -3.91 -24.74 -5.02
CA GLN A 1097 -3.29 -23.57 -5.66
C GLN A 1097 -2.43 -23.97 -6.86
N VAL A 1098 -1.64 -25.04 -6.74
CA VAL A 1098 -0.83 -25.56 -7.85
C VAL A 1098 -1.71 -26.03 -9.01
N LEU A 1099 -2.81 -26.75 -8.73
CA LEU A 1099 -3.74 -27.22 -9.77
C LEU A 1099 -4.53 -26.07 -10.41
N ASP A 1100 -4.91 -25.05 -9.65
CA ASP A 1100 -5.57 -23.85 -10.18
C ASP A 1100 -4.69 -23.07 -11.16
N GLN A 1101 -3.38 -23.04 -10.92
CA GLN A 1101 -2.41 -22.30 -11.75
C GLN A 1101 -1.91 -23.13 -12.95
N SER A 1102 -1.90 -24.45 -12.84
CA SER A 1102 -1.29 -25.34 -13.85
C SER A 1102 -2.27 -25.88 -14.90
N LEU A 1103 -3.58 -25.85 -14.65
CA LEU A 1103 -4.58 -26.41 -15.55
C LEU A 1103 -5.20 -25.36 -16.47
N THR A 1104 -5.29 -25.67 -17.76
CA THR A 1104 -5.93 -24.82 -18.78
C THR A 1104 -6.94 -25.61 -19.62
N GLY A 1105 -7.85 -24.90 -20.32
CA GLY A 1105 -8.83 -25.49 -21.22
C GLY A 1105 -9.88 -26.37 -20.53
N ARG A 1106 -10.33 -27.45 -21.20
CA ARG A 1106 -11.42 -28.32 -20.72
C ARG A 1106 -11.11 -29.03 -19.40
N VAL A 1107 -9.84 -29.34 -19.13
CA VAL A 1107 -9.42 -30.00 -17.87
C VAL A 1107 -9.59 -29.05 -16.68
N ALA A 1108 -9.33 -27.75 -16.86
CA ALA A 1108 -9.54 -26.73 -15.84
C ALA A 1108 -11.03 -26.60 -15.45
N GLN A 1109 -11.94 -26.68 -16.42
CA GLN A 1109 -13.39 -26.66 -16.15
C GLN A 1109 -13.85 -27.89 -15.37
N THR A 1110 -13.37 -29.09 -15.75
CA THR A 1110 -13.66 -30.34 -15.01
C THR A 1110 -13.11 -30.28 -13.58
N TRP A 1111 -11.89 -29.76 -13.42
CA TRP A 1111 -11.27 -29.51 -12.11
C TRP A 1111 -12.10 -28.56 -11.24
N GLN A 1112 -12.49 -27.40 -11.76
CA GLN A 1112 -13.27 -26.40 -11.02
C GLN A 1112 -14.64 -26.95 -10.58
N SER A 1113 -15.34 -27.67 -11.45
CA SER A 1113 -16.62 -28.31 -11.14
C SER A 1113 -16.49 -29.47 -10.13
N TRP A 1114 -15.40 -30.22 -10.17
CA TRP A 1114 -15.13 -31.25 -9.16
C TRP A 1114 -14.79 -30.60 -7.80
N ARG A 1115 -13.92 -29.59 -7.80
CA ARG A 1115 -13.47 -28.86 -6.61
C ARG A 1115 -14.62 -28.22 -5.85
N SER A 1116 -15.54 -27.55 -6.55
CA SER A 1116 -16.71 -26.91 -5.94
C SER A 1116 -17.65 -27.90 -5.24
N ARG A 1117 -17.65 -29.17 -5.66
CA ARG A 1117 -18.40 -30.26 -5.02
C ARG A 1117 -17.61 -31.00 -3.94
N TYR A 1118 -16.29 -31.06 -4.07
CA TYR A 1118 -15.43 -31.79 -3.13
C TYR A 1118 -15.16 -31.01 -1.83
N LEU A 1119 -14.79 -29.72 -1.93
CA LEU A 1119 -14.38 -28.94 -0.76
C LEU A 1119 -15.47 -28.84 0.31
N PRO A 1120 -16.77 -28.61 -0.02
CA PRO A 1120 -17.83 -28.62 0.98
C PRO A 1120 -17.97 -29.97 1.71
N GLU A 1121 -17.82 -31.09 0.99
CA GLU A 1121 -17.94 -32.43 1.58
C GLU A 1121 -16.73 -32.79 2.44
N LEU A 1122 -15.53 -32.36 2.06
CA LEU A 1122 -14.34 -32.49 2.90
C LEU A 1122 -14.46 -31.63 4.17
N GLN A 1123 -15.02 -30.41 4.06
CA GLN A 1123 -15.24 -29.53 5.20
C GLN A 1123 -16.22 -30.14 6.22
N LYS A 1124 -17.31 -30.76 5.75
CA LYS A 1124 -18.22 -31.53 6.61
C LYS A 1124 -17.52 -32.69 7.32
N LEU A 1125 -16.68 -33.45 6.61
CA LEU A 1125 -15.90 -34.55 7.20
C LEU A 1125 -14.96 -34.05 8.30
N LEU A 1126 -14.23 -32.96 8.04
CA LEU A 1126 -13.35 -32.34 9.03
C LEU A 1126 -14.14 -31.82 10.25
N GLY A 1127 -15.35 -31.29 10.03
CA GLY A 1127 -16.27 -30.87 11.08
C GLY A 1127 -16.70 -32.02 11.99
N GLU A 1128 -17.09 -33.16 11.43
CA GLU A 1128 -17.51 -34.33 12.22
C GLU A 1128 -16.34 -34.97 12.98
N LEU A 1129 -15.15 -35.01 12.39
CA LEU A 1129 -13.93 -35.44 13.08
C LEU A 1129 -13.56 -34.50 14.23
N ARG A 1130 -13.74 -33.19 14.05
CA ARG A 1130 -13.60 -32.19 15.11
C ARG A 1130 -14.58 -32.44 16.26
N ARG A 1131 -15.83 -32.79 15.95
CA ARG A 1131 -16.85 -33.15 16.95
C ARG A 1131 -16.47 -34.38 17.76
N GLN A 1132 -16.00 -35.46 17.11
CA GLN A 1132 -15.51 -36.66 17.80
C GLN A 1132 -14.33 -36.34 18.74
N ALA A 1133 -13.40 -35.49 18.27
CA ALA A 1133 -12.29 -35.01 19.09
C ALA A 1133 -12.78 -34.18 20.28
N ALA A 1134 -13.82 -33.36 20.10
CA ALA A 1134 -14.46 -32.58 21.15
C ALA A 1134 -15.14 -33.45 22.21
N LEU A 1135 -15.83 -34.53 21.81
CA LEU A 1135 -16.42 -35.52 22.73
C LEU A 1135 -15.36 -36.21 23.59
N LYS A 1136 -14.22 -36.60 23.00
CA LYS A 1136 -13.09 -37.19 23.75
C LYS A 1136 -12.55 -36.21 24.80
N SER A 1137 -12.37 -34.94 24.44
CA SER A 1137 -11.96 -33.90 25.38
C SER A 1137 -13.00 -33.64 26.48
N GLN A 1138 -14.31 -33.72 26.15
CA GLN A 1138 -15.39 -33.55 27.13
C GLN A 1138 -15.38 -34.62 28.22
N ALA A 1139 -15.08 -35.88 27.87
CA ALA A 1139 -14.94 -36.97 28.83
C ALA A 1139 -13.79 -36.71 29.83
N ALA A 1140 -12.63 -36.26 29.34
CA ALA A 1140 -11.48 -35.92 30.19
C ALA A 1140 -11.79 -34.72 31.12
N VAL A 1141 -12.42 -33.66 30.59
CA VAL A 1141 -12.88 -32.49 31.35
C VAL A 1141 -13.84 -32.87 32.47
N THR A 1142 -14.77 -33.79 32.21
CA THR A 1142 -15.73 -34.28 33.21
C THR A 1142 -15.04 -34.99 34.36
N GLY A 1143 -14.00 -35.78 34.07
CA GLY A 1143 -13.19 -36.46 35.09
C GLY A 1143 -12.45 -35.47 36.00
N VAL A 1144 -11.85 -34.41 35.44
CA VAL A 1144 -11.18 -33.37 36.22
C VAL A 1144 -12.18 -32.59 37.09
N ALA A 1145 -13.33 -32.21 36.54
CA ALA A 1145 -14.37 -31.51 37.30
C ALA A 1145 -14.85 -32.33 38.52
N ALA A 1146 -15.10 -33.63 38.32
CA ALA A 1146 -15.51 -34.53 39.40
C ALA A 1146 -14.45 -34.67 40.52
N ALA A 1147 -13.16 -34.56 40.19
CA ALA A 1147 -12.08 -34.58 41.17
C ALA A 1147 -11.94 -33.26 41.94
N VAL A 1148 -12.26 -32.12 41.30
CA VAL A 1148 -12.14 -30.77 41.90
C VAL A 1148 -13.36 -30.40 42.73
N ASP A 1149 -14.57 -30.83 42.35
CA ASP A 1149 -15.83 -30.44 43.00
C ASP A 1149 -15.87 -30.67 44.52
N PRO A 1150 -15.36 -31.80 45.08
CA PRO A 1150 -15.33 -32.01 46.53
C PRO A 1150 -14.48 -30.98 47.29
N LEU A 1151 -13.51 -30.35 46.61
CA LEU A 1151 -12.57 -29.38 47.18
C LEU A 1151 -13.11 -27.94 47.15
N LEU A 1152 -14.23 -27.69 46.47
CA LEU A 1152 -14.81 -26.34 46.30
C LEU A 1152 -16.08 -26.15 47.14
N PRO A 1153 -16.42 -24.87 47.48
CA PRO A 1153 -17.69 -24.52 48.12
C PRO A 1153 -18.91 -24.99 47.33
N ALA A 1154 -19.93 -25.49 48.04
CA ALA A 1154 -21.11 -26.13 47.44
C ALA A 1154 -21.82 -25.27 46.39
N GLU A 1155 -21.90 -23.95 46.64
CA GLU A 1155 -22.56 -22.96 45.78
C GLU A 1155 -21.91 -22.82 44.39
N ARG A 1156 -20.63 -23.21 44.25
CA ARG A 1156 -19.85 -23.06 43.01
C ARG A 1156 -19.49 -24.39 42.33
N ARG A 1157 -19.94 -25.53 42.89
CA ARG A 1157 -19.74 -26.86 42.27
C ARG A 1157 -20.49 -27.02 40.95
N GLY A 1158 -21.54 -26.24 40.70
CA GLY A 1158 -22.28 -26.26 39.43
C GLY A 1158 -21.64 -25.45 38.28
N GLU A 1159 -20.58 -24.70 38.55
CA GLU A 1159 -19.96 -23.80 37.57
C GLU A 1159 -19.12 -24.56 36.52
N SER A 1160 -18.75 -23.89 35.43
CA SER A 1160 -17.88 -24.46 34.39
C SER A 1160 -16.49 -24.81 34.95
N LEU A 1161 -15.83 -25.83 34.37
CA LEU A 1161 -14.47 -26.19 34.79
C LEU A 1161 -13.49 -25.02 34.61
N SER A 1162 -13.67 -24.22 33.56
CA SER A 1162 -12.88 -23.02 33.31
C SER A 1162 -12.98 -22.02 34.45
N ARG A 1163 -14.19 -21.69 34.92
CA ARG A 1163 -14.38 -20.79 36.08
C ARG A 1163 -13.76 -21.37 37.35
N LYS A 1164 -13.96 -22.66 37.62
CA LYS A 1164 -13.35 -23.34 38.78
C LYS A 1164 -11.82 -23.26 38.75
N ALA A 1165 -11.21 -23.61 37.61
CA ALA A 1165 -9.77 -23.58 37.43
C ALA A 1165 -9.21 -22.16 37.55
N LEU A 1166 -9.81 -21.18 36.87
CA LEU A 1166 -9.41 -19.78 36.97
C LEU A 1166 -9.55 -19.25 38.40
N TRP A 1167 -10.61 -19.62 39.11
CA TRP A 1167 -10.84 -19.17 40.48
C TRP A 1167 -9.81 -19.73 41.46
N VAL A 1168 -9.44 -21.01 41.35
CA VAL A 1168 -8.37 -21.62 42.16
C VAL A 1168 -7.03 -20.93 41.89
N VAL A 1169 -6.64 -20.81 40.63
CA VAL A 1169 -5.36 -20.21 40.25
C VAL A 1169 -5.30 -18.74 40.67
N ALA A 1170 -6.37 -17.97 40.42
CA ALA A 1170 -6.43 -16.56 40.79
C ALA A 1170 -6.50 -16.33 42.30
N SER A 1171 -6.88 -17.34 43.09
CA SER A 1171 -6.92 -17.28 44.56
C SER A 1171 -5.64 -17.82 45.21
N THR A 1172 -4.70 -18.35 44.43
CA THR A 1172 -3.44 -18.86 44.95
C THR A 1172 -2.57 -17.68 45.45
N PRO A 1173 -2.13 -17.68 46.72
CA PRO A 1173 -1.29 -16.61 47.25
C PRO A 1173 -0.05 -16.36 46.41
N GLY A 1174 0.26 -15.08 46.15
CA GLY A 1174 1.39 -14.66 45.32
C GLY A 1174 1.05 -14.48 43.83
N VAL A 1175 -0.09 -14.99 43.35
CA VAL A 1175 -0.57 -14.73 41.98
C VAL A 1175 -1.17 -13.33 41.89
N SER A 1176 -0.69 -12.51 40.94
CA SER A 1176 -1.22 -11.15 40.73
C SER A 1176 -2.34 -11.13 39.68
N CYS A 1177 -2.16 -11.85 38.57
CA CYS A 1177 -3.13 -11.90 37.48
C CYS A 1177 -3.01 -13.22 36.71
N VAL A 1178 -4.15 -13.77 36.30
CA VAL A 1178 -4.25 -15.00 35.50
C VAL A 1178 -4.59 -14.66 34.05
N LEU A 1179 -3.76 -15.08 33.10
CA LEU A 1179 -3.88 -14.73 31.69
C LEU A 1179 -4.66 -15.80 30.92
N SER A 1180 -5.86 -15.46 30.49
CA SER A 1180 -6.72 -16.33 29.66
C SER A 1180 -6.63 -15.96 28.17
N GLY A 1181 -6.94 -16.86 27.24
CA GLY A 1181 -7.03 -16.50 25.81
C GLY A 1181 -8.24 -15.58 25.54
N MET A 1182 -8.24 -14.78 24.47
CA MET A 1182 -9.35 -13.86 24.15
C MET A 1182 -9.90 -14.03 22.73
N ARG A 1183 -10.14 -15.28 22.31
CA ARG A 1183 -10.49 -15.57 20.90
C ARG A 1183 -11.96 -15.29 20.55
N SER A 1184 -12.86 -15.33 21.53
CA SER A 1184 -14.29 -15.05 21.34
C SER A 1184 -14.87 -14.33 22.55
N THR A 1185 -15.96 -13.60 22.34
CA THR A 1185 -16.67 -12.88 23.41
C THR A 1185 -17.21 -13.82 24.48
N ASP A 1186 -17.67 -15.01 24.11
CA ASP A 1186 -18.21 -16.00 25.05
C ASP A 1186 -17.15 -16.46 26.05
N TYR A 1187 -15.91 -16.65 25.58
CA TYR A 1187 -14.81 -17.07 26.44
C TYR A 1187 -14.35 -15.94 27.36
N VAL A 1188 -14.39 -14.69 26.88
CA VAL A 1188 -14.14 -13.50 27.68
C VAL A 1188 -15.18 -13.38 28.80
N ASP A 1189 -16.47 -13.52 28.47
CA ASP A 1189 -17.57 -13.41 29.44
C ASP A 1189 -17.54 -14.56 30.47
N ASP A 1190 -17.17 -15.78 30.06
CA ASP A 1190 -16.99 -16.90 30.99
C ASP A 1190 -15.85 -16.66 31.99
N ALA A 1191 -14.69 -16.19 31.51
CA ALA A 1191 -13.51 -15.93 32.34
C ALA A 1191 -13.72 -14.74 33.29
N LEU A 1192 -14.34 -13.65 32.83
CA LEU A 1192 -14.61 -12.48 33.67
C LEU A 1192 -15.66 -12.74 34.74
N GLY A 1193 -16.49 -13.78 34.59
CA GLY A 1193 -17.50 -14.17 35.56
C GLY A 1193 -16.97 -14.42 36.98
N ILE A 1194 -15.69 -14.77 37.12
CA ILE A 1194 -15.08 -15.01 38.44
C ILE A 1194 -14.64 -13.74 39.18
N LEU A 1195 -14.58 -12.58 38.50
CA LEU A 1195 -14.11 -11.34 39.14
C LEU A 1195 -15.03 -10.89 40.29
N ALA A 1196 -16.32 -11.26 40.23
CA ALA A 1196 -17.28 -10.98 41.29
C ALA A 1196 -17.19 -11.97 42.47
N TRP A 1197 -16.31 -12.98 42.41
CA TRP A 1197 -16.19 -13.99 43.45
C TRP A 1197 -15.07 -13.62 44.44
N PRO A 1198 -15.28 -13.81 45.76
CA PRO A 1198 -14.20 -13.63 46.72
C PRO A 1198 -13.08 -14.65 46.46
N PRO A 1199 -11.82 -14.36 46.81
CA PRO A 1199 -10.77 -15.38 46.84
C PRO A 1199 -11.19 -16.62 47.65
N LEU A 1200 -10.77 -17.81 47.20
CA LEU A 1200 -11.03 -19.12 47.84
C LEU A 1200 -10.46 -19.24 49.26
#